data_AF-A0A8H5WG79-F1
#
_entry.id   AF-A0A8H5WG79-F1
#
_cell.length_a   1.000
_cell.length_b   1.000
_cell.length_c   1.000
_cell.angle_alpha   90.00
_cell.angle_beta   90.00
_cell.angle_gamma   90.00
#
_symmetry.space_group_name_H-M   'P 1'
#
loop_
_entity.id
_entity.type
_entity.pdbx_description
1 polymer ?
#
loop_
_entity_poly.entity_id
_entity_poly.type
_entity_poly.pdbx_seq_one_letter_code
_entity_poly.pdbx_strand_id
1 'polypeptide(L)'
;MSSSYHKGQVYEYVSDDPSVIAGVQPRPRPQPQHSRTQRLGLVRIVLLSLGTVVIVAVATFLDFLWWGAIASVNEGDKPNSHILRRILGPGWLLRFITISSLVYRVLYDSANLLTSVLLAALLIASVATQFTSTILLTDFSAARLINDSAALNVAFGFNYPSNEDAKSSTNLFNPYAGVDYWTSRPPAYLRFAEASAPPVQGDGIYDTGATARAFLPFTNSTQRVTLRRYEGPATVIDARVVCIRPRLSIHAINLTDVYMLSLSGSVSVPGGYEGLDTSYSDPSSFACMVDVGKASDRPLQQRISLCPMDSTAAFIQGGVRPDLSSYTKAYLLIKATSGFENWRDNGLGGTEPVTILESERTSQSQGTWQSFDLKGAPDTGIDATLCFANPIPWNYQISAASSQDGFEPTLQWNITTGTYRSNAVRSLLGSTLAPIPSLERGLLKLASPANWSTADASTAFGTPDTINYIWTALRSQSYNVSLSLSQRENGDDLPLLVPHRAHIGLFQEILAHTDSNAALAMQALFFTLLQMSYSDYTAEFDVSAKASANFSQDVVIPVQWRGFIIFCTIAGIHIALVTTITVTFFLRTRATALGNAWQAIGQAAEVTGCETVYRAAGMTDEQMKAYLFTPEFAIPPRTTLQSINSTDNPAWRTEKKTKKTRCDEDFPCGLCKSLDLQCKFTQRKATRNEASLGMIVNILRRIEGKIDDSKLDSNPTENHRSIAAALRPFNPRSPANSSEVLGVPSFLRQETIDSPAAPTDPNPAISFSAHQVLFWPAIQSALPESVKLMCQMQGSTYSTRLEASRPKLPHATSVDISSDWLSKLTNPILDQKTYFQRTLGVAIDGNFGICIESCIVLVVMALGSMGQKALQEAGFAGTPASSPYVGQDAEMPGLDFFNEARKRFGFLMCEQDLQACQFYLLSGLFYAEALRPIDWWAMLSKASACSAYFWNNVSRDRDEWMLDMQSRLFWITSMFEAVLSQELNLPPSNSLHLEEHIALPKFISAQDIASFGSFRYPGDDPFFHYHFLSQLAHRLILTRARNSLFHFNATADYPPEPVEDELIRQLEQWRERLPPMLQFDPKSPLTQADSPSDALVTAWLHARYFVARYHIGRPLLHRALERPASLTEGHLRKCRDAISAVLAWASVIQVTDTMRSCNPLKFFVCSQ
;
A
#
# COMPACT_ATOMS: atom_id res chain seq x y z
N MET A 1 -2.33 111.23 40.65
CA MET A 1 -0.92 110.91 40.34
C MET A 1 -0.77 109.39 40.40
N SER A 2 -0.50 108.59 39.36
CA SER A 2 -0.62 108.69 37.88
C SER A 2 -0.32 107.28 37.33
N SER A 3 -0.80 106.77 36.18
CA SER A 3 -1.84 107.18 35.20
C SER A 3 -2.00 105.98 34.24
N SER A 4 -3.16 105.51 33.77
CA SER A 4 -4.60 105.76 33.99
C SER A 4 -5.37 104.48 33.53
N TYR A 5 -6.71 104.33 33.43
CA TYR A 5 -7.84 105.28 33.45
C TYR A 5 -9.18 104.56 33.86
N HIS A 6 -10.29 105.03 33.27
CA HIS A 6 -11.71 104.62 33.29
C HIS A 6 -12.04 103.30 32.55
N LYS A 7 -13.27 102.74 32.45
CA LYS A 7 -14.66 102.85 33.01
C LYS A 7 -15.36 101.54 32.52
N GLY A 8 -16.52 101.07 33.01
CA GLY A 8 -17.47 101.58 33.99
C GLY A 8 -18.66 100.59 34.12
N GLN A 9 -19.68 100.98 34.89
CA GLN A 9 -20.96 100.27 35.02
C GLN A 9 -21.78 100.30 33.71
N VAL A 10 -22.91 99.57 33.63
CA VAL A 10 -24.28 100.14 33.51
C VAL A 10 -25.32 99.04 33.15
N TYR A 11 -26.36 98.90 33.98
CA TYR A 11 -27.83 98.62 33.76
C TYR A 11 -28.31 97.75 32.54
N GLU A 12 -29.58 97.36 32.29
CA GLU A 12 -30.89 97.59 32.93
C GLU A 12 -31.94 96.48 32.60
N TYR A 13 -33.20 96.78 32.92
CA TYR A 13 -34.50 96.07 32.82
C TYR A 13 -35.03 95.77 31.38
N VAL A 14 -36.31 95.33 31.34
CA VAL A 14 -37.27 95.23 30.19
C VAL A 14 -37.20 93.86 29.48
N SER A 15 -38.17 92.94 29.54
CA SER A 15 -39.64 92.93 29.42
C SER A 15 -40.19 92.78 28.00
N ASP A 16 -41.23 91.94 27.92
CA ASP A 16 -42.27 91.78 26.90
C ASP A 16 -41.97 91.09 25.54
N ASP A 17 -42.86 90.13 25.28
CA ASP A 17 -43.19 89.32 24.10
C ASP A 17 -43.28 90.11 22.74
N PRO A 18 -43.38 89.45 21.55
CA PRO A 18 -43.54 88.01 21.33
C PRO A 18 -42.74 87.37 20.17
N SER A 19 -42.84 86.02 20.13
CA SER A 19 -42.95 85.14 18.95
C SER A 19 -41.83 84.10 18.68
N VAL A 20 -42.34 82.92 18.29
CA VAL A 20 -41.71 81.75 17.62
C VAL A 20 -40.92 80.70 18.46
N ILE A 21 -41.35 79.43 18.26
CA ILE A 21 -40.64 78.13 18.38
C ILE A 21 -40.89 77.23 19.63
N ALA A 22 -41.20 75.96 19.29
CA ALA A 22 -41.11 74.69 20.04
C ALA A 22 -42.15 74.37 21.14
N GLY A 23 -43.08 73.47 20.78
CA GLY A 23 -43.82 72.66 21.74
C GLY A 23 -42.94 71.61 22.42
N VAL A 24 -43.21 71.36 23.71
CA VAL A 24 -42.46 70.42 24.55
C VAL A 24 -42.85 68.97 24.25
N GLN A 25 -41.90 68.19 23.74
CA GLN A 25 -41.89 66.72 23.80
C GLN A 25 -41.08 66.27 25.04
N PRO A 26 -41.51 65.21 25.76
CA PRO A 26 -40.87 64.81 27.02
C PRO A 26 -39.50 64.12 26.80
N ARG A 27 -38.60 64.28 27.78
CA ARG A 27 -37.24 63.70 27.76
C ARG A 27 -37.27 62.16 27.66
N PRO A 28 -36.36 61.52 26.89
CA PRO A 28 -36.20 60.07 26.90
C PRO A 28 -35.69 59.58 28.27
N ARG A 29 -36.26 58.46 28.76
CA ARG A 29 -35.78 57.77 29.97
C ARG A 29 -34.44 57.05 29.68
N PRO A 30 -33.52 56.92 30.67
CA PRO A 30 -32.27 56.20 30.47
C PRO A 30 -32.50 54.72 30.16
N GLN A 31 -31.79 54.18 29.16
CA GLN A 31 -31.80 52.75 28.82
C GLN A 31 -31.21 51.90 29.96
N PRO A 32 -31.74 50.69 30.20
CA PRO A 32 -31.20 49.78 31.22
C PRO A 32 -29.80 49.28 30.85
N GLN A 33 -28.85 49.37 31.78
CA GLN A 33 -27.51 48.80 31.58
C GLN A 33 -27.55 47.28 31.82
N HIS A 34 -27.34 46.48 30.77
CA HIS A 34 -27.19 45.04 30.92
C HIS A 34 -25.93 44.67 31.71
N SER A 35 -26.03 43.69 32.60
CA SER A 35 -24.90 43.13 33.37
C SER A 35 -23.95 42.30 32.49
N ARG A 36 -22.72 42.05 32.96
CA ARG A 36 -21.70 41.30 32.16
C ARG A 36 -22.18 39.91 31.73
N THR A 37 -22.92 39.21 32.60
CA THR A 37 -23.51 37.89 32.33
C THR A 37 -24.63 37.94 31.29
N GLN A 38 -25.39 39.03 31.20
CA GLN A 38 -26.45 39.23 30.20
C GLN A 38 -25.93 39.60 28.80
N ARG A 39 -24.73 40.19 28.68
CA ARG A 39 -24.18 40.63 27.38
C ARG A 39 -23.55 39.51 26.54
N LEU A 40 -22.82 38.60 27.21
CA LEU A 40 -22.12 37.48 26.55
C LEU A 40 -22.79 36.11 26.80
N GLY A 41 -23.58 36.00 27.89
CA GLY A 41 -24.11 34.74 28.41
C GLY A 41 -23.11 34.04 29.34
N LEU A 42 -23.59 33.59 30.51
CA LEU A 42 -22.75 32.89 31.52
C LEU A 42 -22.00 31.70 30.90
N VAL A 43 -22.69 30.90 30.08
CA VAL A 43 -22.13 29.73 29.38
C VAL A 43 -20.92 30.09 28.53
N ARG A 44 -20.98 31.19 27.76
CA ARG A 44 -19.85 31.60 26.89
C ARG A 44 -18.65 32.13 27.70
N ILE A 45 -18.91 32.80 28.83
CA ILE A 45 -17.85 33.24 29.75
C ILE A 45 -17.14 32.02 30.36
N VAL A 46 -17.90 31.03 30.82
CA VAL A 46 -17.35 29.77 31.35
C VAL A 46 -16.54 29.04 30.28
N LEU A 47 -17.06 28.87 29.07
CA LEU A 47 -16.35 28.22 27.95
C LEU A 47 -15.03 28.92 27.58
N LEU A 48 -14.99 30.25 27.53
CA LEU A 48 -13.75 30.98 27.25
C LEU A 48 -12.71 30.80 28.37
N SER A 49 -13.14 30.83 29.64
CA SER A 49 -12.24 30.61 30.77
C SER A 49 -11.71 29.17 30.82
N LEU A 50 -12.58 28.18 30.62
CA LEU A 50 -12.23 26.76 30.61
C LEU A 50 -11.31 26.41 29.44
N GLY A 51 -11.61 26.91 28.24
CA GLY A 51 -10.76 26.71 27.06
C GLY A 51 -9.35 27.30 27.24
N THR A 52 -9.23 28.46 27.89
CA THR A 52 -7.91 29.04 28.20
C THR A 52 -7.11 28.15 29.16
N VAL A 53 -7.74 27.61 30.21
CA VAL A 53 -7.10 26.68 31.15
C VAL A 53 -6.67 25.38 30.46
N VAL A 54 -7.52 24.82 29.60
CA VAL A 54 -7.23 23.59 28.84
C VAL A 54 -6.03 23.78 27.90
N ILE A 55 -5.94 24.90 27.17
CA ILE A 55 -4.79 25.15 26.27
C ILE A 55 -3.47 25.21 27.05
N VAL A 56 -3.46 25.84 28.23
CA VAL A 56 -2.26 25.91 29.09
C VAL A 56 -1.90 24.52 29.66
N ALA A 57 -2.89 23.72 30.07
CA ALA A 57 -2.68 22.35 30.53
C ALA A 57 -2.11 21.44 29.42
N VAL A 58 -2.60 21.58 28.19
CA VAL A 58 -2.08 20.83 27.02
C VAL A 58 -0.65 21.26 26.68
N ALA A 59 -0.36 22.57 26.66
CA ALA A 59 0.99 23.06 26.37
C ALA A 59 2.03 22.60 27.41
N THR A 60 1.67 22.59 28.70
CA THR A 60 2.56 22.12 29.78
C THR A 60 2.76 20.60 29.78
N PHE A 61 1.75 19.82 29.39
CA PHE A 61 1.91 18.38 29.19
C PHE A 61 2.80 18.04 27.99
N LEU A 62 2.69 18.77 26.88
CA LEU A 62 3.54 18.59 25.71
C LEU A 62 5.00 18.99 25.98
N ASP A 63 5.24 20.04 26.77
CA ASP A 63 6.60 20.44 27.20
C ASP A 63 7.31 19.31 27.96
N PHE A 64 6.61 18.66 28.89
CA PHE A 64 7.10 17.48 29.62
C PHE A 64 7.46 16.31 28.68
N LEU A 65 6.63 16.03 27.67
CA LEU A 65 6.88 14.96 26.70
C LEU A 65 8.07 15.25 25.77
N TRP A 66 8.19 16.48 25.25
CA TRP A 66 9.35 16.88 24.43
C TRP A 66 10.65 16.79 25.23
N TRP A 67 10.62 17.19 26.51
CA TRP A 67 11.77 17.10 27.39
C TRP A 67 12.21 15.64 27.63
N GLY A 68 11.27 14.75 27.96
CA GLY A 68 11.56 13.32 28.16
C GLY A 68 12.06 12.61 26.90
N ALA A 69 11.47 12.90 25.74
CA ALA A 69 11.90 12.30 24.48
C ALA A 69 13.28 12.77 24.03
N ILE A 70 13.56 14.08 24.09
CA ILE A 70 14.85 14.62 23.66
C ILE A 70 15.97 14.27 24.66
N ALA A 71 15.66 14.03 25.93
CA ALA A 71 16.59 13.38 26.85
C ALA A 71 16.96 11.96 26.36
N SER A 72 15.97 11.12 26.01
CA SER A 72 16.21 9.73 25.55
C SER A 72 17.03 9.61 24.26
N VAL A 73 16.98 10.62 23.37
CA VAL A 73 17.79 10.69 22.14
C VAL A 73 19.26 10.98 22.45
N ASN A 74 19.54 11.78 23.47
CA ASN A 74 20.89 12.28 23.77
C ASN A 74 21.63 11.46 24.84
N GLU A 75 20.93 10.62 25.62
CA GLU A 75 21.54 9.80 26.69
C GLU A 75 21.92 8.39 26.23
N GLY A 76 22.84 8.32 25.26
CA GLY A 76 23.76 7.19 25.16
C GLY A 76 24.84 7.31 26.25
N ASP A 77 24.66 6.62 27.38
CA ASP A 77 25.56 6.57 28.55
C ASP A 77 25.77 7.87 29.36
N LYS A 78 24.78 8.15 30.24
CA LYS A 78 24.90 8.79 31.58
C LYS A 78 25.32 10.28 31.67
N PRO A 79 24.98 10.95 32.80
CA PRO A 79 24.53 12.34 32.74
C PRO A 79 25.63 13.37 33.03
N ASN A 80 25.46 14.59 32.51
CA ASN A 80 25.75 15.82 33.28
C ASN A 80 25.12 17.09 32.67
N SER A 81 24.44 17.86 33.50
CA SER A 81 23.77 19.11 33.14
C SER A 81 24.76 20.26 32.90
N HIS A 82 24.78 20.85 31.70
CA HIS A 82 25.55 22.08 31.45
C HIS A 82 24.88 23.17 30.58
N ILE A 83 23.67 22.91 30.05
CA ILE A 83 22.93 23.89 29.21
C ILE A 83 22.11 24.91 30.02
N LEU A 84 21.82 24.63 31.30
CA LEU A 84 21.16 25.55 32.24
C LEU A 84 22.04 26.76 32.67
N ARG A 85 23.06 27.12 31.88
CA ARG A 85 23.96 28.25 32.17
C ARG A 85 24.27 29.15 30.97
N ARG A 86 23.55 28.99 29.84
CA ARG A 86 23.68 29.88 28.67
C ARG A 86 22.49 30.83 28.45
N ILE A 87 21.52 30.83 29.36
CA ILE A 87 20.51 31.89 29.49
C ILE A 87 20.88 32.71 30.74
N LEU A 88 21.72 33.74 30.55
CA LEU A 88 21.78 35.01 31.31
C LEU A 88 23.10 35.75 30.99
N GLY A 89 23.02 36.78 30.14
CA GLY A 89 24.10 37.71 29.81
C GLY A 89 23.49 38.96 29.13
N PRO A 90 23.87 40.20 29.50
CA PRO A 90 22.92 41.31 29.48
C PRO A 90 22.95 42.18 28.20
N GLY A 91 21.86 42.93 27.95
CA GLY A 91 21.96 44.14 27.12
C GLY A 91 20.72 44.62 26.34
N TRP A 92 19.75 43.75 26.01
CA TRP A 92 18.75 44.08 24.99
C TRP A 92 17.37 44.54 25.47
N LEU A 93 17.08 44.45 26.79
CA LEU A 93 15.75 44.81 27.31
C LEU A 93 15.43 46.32 27.19
N LEU A 94 16.41 47.20 27.42
CA LEU A 94 16.17 48.65 27.38
C LEU A 94 15.95 49.24 25.97
N ARG A 95 16.51 48.60 24.92
CA ARG A 95 16.36 49.10 23.54
C ARG A 95 15.00 48.77 22.92
N PHE A 96 14.34 47.70 23.38
CA PHE A 96 12.95 47.43 22.99
C PHE A 96 11.96 48.39 23.66
N ILE A 97 12.15 48.68 24.96
CA ILE A 97 11.23 49.55 25.74
C ILE A 97 11.15 50.98 25.16
N THR A 98 12.26 51.55 24.68
CA THR A 98 12.26 52.89 24.05
C THR A 98 11.59 52.91 22.68
N ILE A 99 11.77 51.88 21.86
CA ILE A 99 11.11 51.79 20.54
C ILE A 99 9.60 51.58 20.70
N SER A 100 9.17 50.72 21.62
CA SER A 100 7.76 50.51 21.93
C SER A 100 7.06 51.77 22.45
N SER A 101 7.75 52.64 23.19
CA SER A 101 7.18 53.92 23.66
C SER A 101 7.03 54.99 22.57
N LEU A 102 7.79 54.90 21.47
CA LEU A 102 7.67 55.85 20.35
C LEU A 102 6.50 55.48 19.43
N VAL A 103 6.31 54.18 19.16
CA VAL A 103 5.18 53.66 18.37
C VAL A 103 3.83 53.99 19.03
N TYR A 104 3.75 53.96 20.36
CA TYR A 104 2.53 54.29 21.11
C TYR A 104 2.07 55.76 20.95
N ARG A 105 2.96 56.68 20.55
CA ARG A 105 2.62 58.11 20.35
C ARG A 105 2.22 58.48 18.92
N VAL A 106 2.46 57.61 17.94
CA VAL A 106 2.19 57.89 16.51
C VAL A 106 0.83 57.33 16.06
N LEU A 107 0.22 56.41 16.83
CA LEU A 107 -1.02 55.72 16.46
C LEU A 107 -2.23 56.12 17.33
N TYR A 108 -2.39 57.41 17.62
CA TYR A 108 -3.57 57.92 18.34
C TYR A 108 -4.74 58.33 17.43
N ASP A 109 -4.56 58.38 16.10
CA ASP A 109 -5.64 58.67 15.13
C ASP A 109 -5.92 57.49 14.18
N SER A 110 -6.84 56.59 14.58
CA SER A 110 -7.73 55.80 13.70
C SER A 110 -8.47 54.70 14.48
N ALA A 111 -9.49 55.08 15.26
CA ALA A 111 -10.26 54.15 16.10
C ALA A 111 -11.02 53.03 15.35
N ASN A 112 -11.07 53.06 14.01
CA ASN A 112 -11.74 52.09 13.14
C ASN A 112 -10.79 51.14 12.37
N LEU A 113 -9.47 51.37 12.39
CA LEU A 113 -8.51 50.46 11.74
C LEU A 113 -8.08 49.32 12.68
N LEU A 114 -7.89 49.64 13.96
CA LEU A 114 -7.37 48.72 14.99
C LEU A 114 -8.24 47.46 15.16
N THR A 115 -9.56 47.59 15.15
CA THR A 115 -10.50 46.46 15.29
C THR A 115 -10.42 45.50 14.11
N SER A 116 -10.29 46.03 12.89
CA SER A 116 -10.15 45.23 11.67
C SER A 116 -8.80 44.50 11.61
N VAL A 117 -7.72 45.16 12.06
CA VAL A 117 -6.39 44.54 12.18
C VAL A 117 -6.37 43.45 13.27
N LEU A 118 -7.00 43.68 14.42
CA LEU A 118 -7.12 42.66 15.48
C LEU A 118 -7.95 41.44 15.04
N LEU A 119 -9.03 41.66 14.28
CA LEU A 119 -9.84 40.57 13.71
C LEU A 119 -9.07 39.81 12.60
N ALA A 120 -8.33 40.50 11.74
CA ALA A 120 -7.47 39.87 10.73
C ALA A 120 -6.33 39.07 11.37
N ALA A 121 -5.69 39.61 12.42
CA ALA A 121 -4.66 38.90 13.19
C ALA A 121 -5.23 37.66 13.90
N LEU A 122 -6.44 37.75 14.47
CA LEU A 122 -7.12 36.60 15.05
C LEU A 122 -7.47 35.56 13.99
N LEU A 123 -7.92 35.97 12.80
CA LEU A 123 -8.19 35.08 11.67
C LEU A 123 -6.91 34.33 11.25
N ILE A 124 -5.80 35.04 11.06
CA ILE A 124 -4.51 34.45 10.68
C ILE A 124 -4.02 33.48 11.75
N ALA A 125 -4.07 33.87 13.03
CA ALA A 125 -3.71 32.98 14.13
C ALA A 125 -4.62 31.73 14.20
N SER A 126 -5.93 31.89 13.94
CA SER A 126 -6.90 30.79 13.93
C SER A 126 -6.67 29.81 12.77
N VAL A 127 -6.29 30.32 11.60
CA VAL A 127 -5.89 29.51 10.44
C VAL A 127 -4.57 28.79 10.74
N ALA A 128 -3.58 29.48 11.31
CA ALA A 128 -2.32 28.86 11.71
C ALA A 128 -2.51 27.73 12.75
N THR A 129 -3.44 27.88 13.69
CA THR A 129 -3.78 26.80 14.64
C THR A 129 -4.43 25.57 14.00
N GLN A 130 -4.95 25.64 12.76
CA GLN A 130 -5.42 24.43 12.05
C GLN A 130 -4.24 23.53 11.62
N PHE A 131 -3.04 24.09 11.47
CA PHE A 131 -1.82 23.36 11.08
C PHE A 131 -0.98 22.91 12.29
N THR A 132 -1.53 22.97 13.52
CA THR A 132 -0.81 22.63 14.75
C THR A 132 -0.20 21.24 14.73
N SER A 133 -0.94 20.24 14.23
CA SER A 133 -0.45 18.86 14.07
C SER A 133 0.72 18.80 13.08
N THR A 134 0.59 19.44 11.91
CA THR A 134 1.66 19.53 10.90
C THR A 134 2.92 20.19 11.47
N ILE A 135 2.77 21.28 12.22
CA ILE A 135 3.87 22.01 12.85
C ILE A 135 4.59 21.13 13.88
N LEU A 136 3.85 20.46 14.78
CA LEU A 136 4.44 19.57 15.78
C LEU A 136 5.10 18.34 15.15
N LEU A 137 4.56 17.79 14.06
CA LEU A 137 5.16 16.67 13.32
C LEU A 137 6.53 17.02 12.70
N THR A 138 6.84 18.29 12.45
CA THR A 138 8.19 18.69 11.95
C THR A 138 9.33 18.43 12.94
N ASP A 139 9.03 18.23 14.22
CA ASP A 139 10.02 17.93 15.24
C ASP A 139 10.38 16.43 15.33
N PHE A 140 9.59 15.53 14.72
CA PHE A 140 9.78 14.07 14.81
C PHE A 140 10.72 13.50 13.74
N SER A 141 11.54 12.53 14.13
CA SER A 141 12.24 11.65 13.19
C SER A 141 12.26 10.20 13.70
N ALA A 142 12.56 9.27 12.80
CA ALA A 142 12.93 7.92 13.21
C ALA A 142 14.27 7.96 13.96
N ALA A 143 14.33 7.28 15.11
CA ALA A 143 15.53 7.03 15.89
C ALA A 143 15.63 5.53 16.22
N ARG A 144 16.84 4.98 16.21
CA ARG A 144 17.10 3.59 16.58
C ARG A 144 17.34 3.49 18.07
N LEU A 145 16.43 2.83 18.79
CA LEU A 145 16.59 2.50 20.20
C LEU A 145 16.98 1.03 20.36
N ILE A 146 17.78 0.71 21.38
CA ILE A 146 18.11 -0.67 21.75
C ILE A 146 17.07 -1.11 22.78
N ASN A 147 16.37 -2.21 22.49
CA ASN A 147 15.37 -2.75 23.41
C ASN A 147 16.03 -3.48 24.60
N ASP A 148 15.29 -3.61 25.69
CA ASP A 148 15.69 -4.40 26.85
C ASP A 148 15.97 -5.86 26.48
N SER A 149 16.76 -6.55 27.30
CA SER A 149 17.18 -7.94 27.03
C SER A 149 15.99 -8.89 27.08
N ALA A 150 15.60 -9.44 25.93
CA ALA A 150 14.52 -10.41 25.81
C ALA A 150 15.05 -11.83 26.04
N ALA A 151 14.42 -12.56 26.95
CA ALA A 151 14.63 -14.00 27.08
C ALA A 151 13.83 -14.75 26.00
N LEU A 152 14.52 -15.56 25.20
CA LEU A 152 13.98 -16.31 24.06
C LEU A 152 14.33 -17.78 24.19
N ASN A 153 13.55 -18.67 23.58
CA ASN A 153 13.97 -20.04 23.30
C ASN A 153 14.49 -20.09 21.86
N VAL A 154 15.66 -20.67 21.65
CA VAL A 154 16.31 -20.79 20.32
C VAL A 154 16.64 -22.25 20.04
N ALA A 155 16.41 -22.70 18.80
CA ALA A 155 16.77 -24.03 18.32
C ALA A 155 18.19 -24.01 17.74
N PHE A 156 19.01 -25.03 18.03
CA PHE A 156 20.44 -25.00 17.67
C PHE A 156 21.11 -26.36 17.39
N GLY A 157 20.35 -27.47 17.32
CA GLY A 157 20.94 -28.78 17.02
C GLY A 157 19.93 -29.92 17.04
N PHE A 158 20.46 -31.14 16.89
CA PHE A 158 19.70 -32.38 16.80
C PHE A 158 19.92 -33.33 18.00
N ASN A 159 18.87 -33.99 18.47
CA ASN A 159 18.89 -35.04 19.52
C ASN A 159 18.77 -36.45 18.91
N TYR A 160 19.80 -36.89 18.18
CA TYR A 160 19.89 -38.28 17.73
C TYR A 160 20.49 -39.18 18.82
N PRO A 161 19.99 -40.42 19.01
CA PRO A 161 20.62 -41.41 19.88
C PRO A 161 21.91 -41.93 19.23
N SER A 162 22.97 -42.02 20.02
CA SER A 162 24.30 -42.45 19.59
C SER A 162 24.29 -43.85 18.95
N ASN A 163 25.22 -44.08 18.02
CA ASN A 163 25.35 -45.26 17.13
C ASN A 163 25.31 -46.68 17.76
N GLU A 164 25.22 -46.86 19.08
CA GLU A 164 25.05 -48.18 19.71
C GLU A 164 23.66 -48.79 19.43
N ASP A 165 22.61 -47.96 19.31
CA ASP A 165 21.23 -48.40 18.98
C ASP A 165 21.01 -48.65 17.47
N ALA A 166 21.95 -48.25 16.61
CA ALA A 166 21.81 -48.30 15.15
C ALA A 166 21.70 -49.72 14.53
N LYS A 167 21.80 -50.78 15.35
CA LYS A 167 21.69 -52.17 14.92
C LYS A 167 20.25 -52.67 14.71
N SER A 168 19.22 -51.90 15.08
CA SER A 168 17.80 -52.32 14.96
C SER A 168 16.93 -51.54 13.97
N SER A 169 17.46 -50.52 13.29
CA SER A 169 16.67 -49.61 12.44
C SER A 169 16.86 -49.84 10.94
N THR A 170 16.13 -50.79 10.36
CA THR A 170 16.06 -51.03 8.90
C THR A 170 15.28 -49.96 8.12
N ASN A 171 15.14 -48.74 8.67
CA ASN A 171 14.26 -47.66 8.17
C ASN A 171 14.86 -46.25 8.39
N LEU A 172 16.19 -46.10 8.53
CA LEU A 172 16.77 -44.76 8.50
C LEU A 172 16.82 -44.26 7.04
N PHE A 173 15.90 -43.35 6.70
CA PHE A 173 16.16 -42.36 5.67
C PHE A 173 17.51 -41.70 5.98
N ASN A 174 18.33 -41.45 4.97
CA ASN A 174 19.46 -40.54 5.13
C ASN A 174 18.91 -39.11 5.11
N PRO A 175 18.83 -38.38 6.24
CA PRO A 175 18.29 -37.00 6.25
C PRO A 175 19.18 -36.02 5.47
N TYR A 176 20.39 -36.45 5.08
CA TYR A 176 21.36 -35.66 4.32
C TYR A 176 21.34 -35.95 2.81
N ALA A 177 20.28 -36.62 2.32
CA ALA A 177 20.09 -36.93 0.91
C ALA A 177 19.02 -36.02 0.27
N GLY A 178 19.44 -35.12 -0.64
CA GLY A 178 18.53 -34.33 -1.47
C GLY A 178 19.17 -33.09 -2.08
N VAL A 179 20.06 -32.42 -1.33
CA VAL A 179 20.73 -31.17 -1.74
C VAL A 179 22.24 -31.41 -1.90
N ASP A 180 22.84 -30.78 -2.92
CA ASP A 180 24.28 -30.65 -3.05
C ASP A 180 24.66 -29.16 -3.01
N TYR A 181 25.30 -28.74 -1.92
CA TYR A 181 25.62 -27.33 -1.69
C TYR A 181 26.73 -26.79 -2.59
N TRP A 182 27.56 -27.66 -3.18
CA TRP A 182 28.56 -27.25 -4.16
C TRP A 182 27.91 -26.84 -5.48
N THR A 183 26.90 -27.57 -5.94
CA THR A 183 26.19 -27.29 -7.20
C THR A 183 25.01 -26.32 -7.04
N SER A 184 24.62 -26.03 -5.78
CA SER A 184 23.59 -25.05 -5.43
C SER A 184 24.13 -23.62 -5.33
N ARG A 185 23.25 -22.63 -5.46
CA ARG A 185 23.57 -21.21 -5.27
C ARG A 185 23.40 -20.81 -3.79
N PRO A 186 24.35 -20.06 -3.18
CA PRO A 186 24.12 -19.40 -1.89
C PRO A 186 22.93 -18.41 -1.99
N PRO A 187 21.86 -18.55 -1.18
CA PRO A 187 20.71 -17.65 -1.23
C PRO A 187 21.06 -16.25 -0.69
N ALA A 188 21.76 -16.20 0.44
CA ALA A 188 22.29 -14.97 1.06
C ALA A 188 23.55 -15.31 1.87
N TYR A 189 24.33 -14.28 2.25
CA TYR A 189 25.45 -14.41 3.18
C TYR A 189 25.02 -13.88 4.54
N LEU A 190 24.76 -14.80 5.46
CA LEU A 190 24.14 -14.49 6.75
C LEU A 190 25.14 -13.81 7.68
N ARG A 191 24.64 -12.93 8.56
CA ARG A 191 25.44 -12.32 9.63
C ARG A 191 25.80 -13.39 10.67
N PHE A 192 27.05 -13.38 11.10
CA PHE A 192 27.60 -14.30 12.10
C PHE A 192 28.32 -13.53 13.22
N ALA A 193 28.71 -14.24 14.29
CA ALA A 193 29.65 -13.71 15.28
C ALA A 193 31.06 -14.27 15.01
N GLU A 194 32.10 -13.45 15.17
CA GLU A 194 33.49 -13.88 14.92
C GLU A 194 34.43 -13.46 16.05
N ALA A 195 35.34 -14.38 16.40
CA ALA A 195 36.57 -14.11 17.13
C ALA A 195 37.75 -14.63 16.29
N SER A 196 38.60 -13.72 15.81
CA SER A 196 39.76 -14.00 14.97
C SER A 196 41.05 -13.52 15.62
N ALA A 197 42.09 -14.36 15.54
CA ALA A 197 43.48 -13.97 15.76
C ALA A 197 44.05 -13.31 14.48
N PRO A 198 45.12 -12.49 14.59
CA PRO A 198 45.80 -11.97 13.40
C PRO A 198 46.42 -13.14 12.58
N PRO A 199 46.47 -13.01 11.24
CA PRO A 199 47.09 -14.02 10.39
C PRO A 199 48.60 -14.08 10.60
N VAL A 200 49.19 -15.26 10.40
CA VAL A 200 50.65 -15.47 10.46
C VAL A 200 51.15 -15.69 9.04
N GLN A 201 52.06 -14.83 8.59
CA GLN A 201 52.67 -14.90 7.27
C GLN A 201 54.18 -15.13 7.39
N GLY A 202 54.69 -16.12 6.67
CA GLY A 202 56.11 -16.46 6.56
C GLY A 202 56.51 -16.69 5.10
N ASP A 203 57.79 -16.99 4.85
CA ASP A 203 58.20 -17.42 3.51
C ASP A 203 57.53 -18.76 3.17
N GLY A 204 56.73 -18.76 2.10
CA GLY A 204 55.96 -19.91 1.65
C GLY A 204 54.81 -20.31 2.56
N ILE A 205 54.43 -19.53 3.59
CA ILE A 205 53.37 -19.90 4.55
C ILE A 205 52.39 -18.74 4.76
N TYR A 206 51.09 -19.05 4.71
CA TYR A 206 50.02 -18.15 5.14
C TYR A 206 48.99 -18.92 5.99
N ASP A 207 48.92 -18.58 7.27
CA ASP A 207 47.90 -19.03 8.21
C ASP A 207 46.90 -17.89 8.44
N THR A 208 45.60 -18.14 8.22
CA THR A 208 44.57 -17.12 8.48
C THR A 208 44.40 -16.77 9.95
N GLY A 209 45.03 -17.52 10.87
CA GLY A 209 44.91 -17.36 12.31
C GLY A 209 43.69 -18.10 12.87
N ALA A 210 43.74 -18.45 14.15
CA ALA A 210 42.64 -19.08 14.87
C ALA A 210 41.36 -18.22 14.73
N THR A 211 40.36 -18.73 14.01
CA THR A 211 39.18 -17.96 13.59
C THR A 211 37.91 -18.74 13.92
N ALA A 212 37.34 -18.46 15.09
CA ALA A 212 36.05 -19.01 15.49
C ALA A 212 34.91 -18.21 14.87
N ARG A 213 34.00 -18.88 14.16
CA ARG A 213 32.76 -18.28 13.63
C ARG A 213 31.54 -19.00 14.18
N ALA A 214 30.66 -18.26 14.84
CA ALA A 214 29.41 -18.77 15.38
C ALA A 214 28.23 -18.41 14.48
N PHE A 215 27.44 -19.41 14.10
CA PHE A 215 26.16 -19.20 13.42
C PHE A 215 25.11 -18.74 14.44
N LEU A 216 24.36 -17.69 14.10
CA LEU A 216 23.33 -17.14 14.98
C LEU A 216 22.05 -17.97 14.84
N PRO A 217 21.45 -18.51 15.92
CA PRO A 217 20.27 -19.38 15.86
C PRO A 217 18.96 -18.57 15.70
N PHE A 218 18.90 -17.75 14.66
CA PHE A 218 17.71 -17.02 14.23
C PHE A 218 17.48 -17.27 12.74
N THR A 219 16.28 -17.66 12.35
CA THR A 219 15.90 -17.87 10.94
C THR A 219 15.61 -16.54 10.23
N ASN A 220 15.06 -15.55 10.93
CA ASN A 220 14.71 -14.24 10.37
C ASN A 220 15.94 -13.33 10.19
N SER A 221 16.17 -12.86 8.96
CA SER A 221 17.24 -11.91 8.63
C SER A 221 17.17 -10.62 9.46
N THR A 222 15.98 -10.08 9.68
CA THR A 222 15.78 -8.86 10.49
C THR A 222 16.31 -9.04 11.90
N GLN A 223 16.08 -10.20 12.53
CA GLN A 223 16.59 -10.49 13.88
C GLN A 223 18.12 -10.54 13.88
N ARG A 224 18.76 -11.22 12.92
CA ARG A 224 20.23 -11.28 12.82
C ARG A 224 20.83 -9.88 12.57
N VAL A 225 20.21 -9.08 11.71
CA VAL A 225 20.63 -7.72 11.35
C VAL A 225 20.53 -6.74 12.53
N THR A 226 19.41 -6.74 13.27
CA THR A 226 19.22 -5.80 14.41
C THR A 226 19.83 -6.29 15.72
N LEU A 227 20.34 -7.52 15.79
CA LEU A 227 20.96 -8.10 16.98
C LEU A 227 22.14 -7.25 17.48
N ARG A 228 22.07 -6.79 18.74
CA ARG A 228 23.12 -6.02 19.43
C ARG A 228 23.87 -6.83 20.47
N ARG A 229 23.19 -7.74 21.14
CA ARG A 229 23.78 -8.66 22.11
C ARG A 229 23.06 -9.99 22.04
N TYR A 230 23.81 -11.07 22.20
CA TYR A 230 23.33 -12.44 22.25
C TYR A 230 24.11 -13.22 23.30
N GLU A 231 23.41 -13.99 24.12
CA GLU A 231 23.98 -14.81 25.19
C GLU A 231 23.16 -16.11 25.26
N GLY A 232 23.73 -17.24 24.85
CA GLY A 232 23.01 -18.50 24.66
C GLY A 232 23.75 -19.52 23.80
N PRO A 233 23.13 -20.66 23.46
CA PRO A 233 23.77 -21.70 22.66
C PRO A 233 23.95 -21.25 21.21
N ALA A 234 25.02 -21.71 20.55
CA ALA A 234 25.23 -21.55 19.11
C ALA A 234 26.19 -22.61 18.58
N THR A 235 26.05 -22.96 17.30
CA THR A 235 27.03 -23.77 16.58
C THR A 235 28.20 -22.90 16.13
N VAL A 236 29.41 -23.30 16.49
CA VAL A 236 30.67 -22.62 16.19
C VAL A 236 31.58 -23.53 15.37
N ILE A 237 32.18 -22.98 14.32
CA ILE A 237 33.18 -23.67 13.49
C ILE A 237 34.55 -22.99 13.59
N ASP A 238 35.62 -23.79 13.47
CA ASP A 238 36.96 -23.26 13.25
C ASP A 238 37.19 -22.99 11.76
N ALA A 239 37.13 -21.72 11.38
CA ALA A 239 37.32 -21.29 10.00
C ALA A 239 38.82 -21.11 9.63
N ARG A 240 39.77 -21.49 10.49
CA ARG A 240 41.21 -21.38 10.20
C ARG A 240 41.60 -22.24 8.99
N VAL A 241 42.37 -21.64 8.08
CA VAL A 241 42.99 -22.31 6.95
C VAL A 241 44.48 -21.96 6.95
N VAL A 242 45.32 -22.97 6.79
CA VAL A 242 46.78 -22.82 6.66
C VAL A 242 47.17 -23.27 5.27
N CYS A 243 47.69 -22.37 4.43
CA CYS A 243 48.25 -22.74 3.13
C CYS A 243 49.76 -22.58 3.14
N ILE A 244 50.44 -23.53 2.49
CA ILE A 244 51.89 -23.59 2.39
C ILE A 244 52.33 -23.83 0.94
N ARG A 245 53.59 -23.48 0.65
CA ARG A 245 54.32 -23.82 -0.56
C ARG A 245 54.72 -25.31 -0.49
N PRO A 246 54.17 -26.21 -1.32
CA PRO A 246 54.44 -27.64 -1.24
C PRO A 246 55.75 -28.01 -1.96
N ARG A 247 56.34 -29.14 -1.57
CA ARG A 247 57.28 -29.88 -2.44
C ARG A 247 56.51 -30.98 -3.16
N LEU A 248 56.46 -30.93 -4.49
CA LEU A 248 55.77 -31.91 -5.32
C LEU A 248 56.76 -32.74 -6.14
N SER A 249 56.55 -34.05 -6.18
CA SER A 249 57.15 -34.93 -7.18
C SER A 249 56.04 -35.45 -8.08
N ILE A 250 56.07 -35.07 -9.36
CA ILE A 250 55.07 -35.48 -10.35
C ILE A 250 55.52 -36.79 -10.98
N HIS A 251 54.73 -37.85 -10.82
CA HIS A 251 55.03 -39.19 -11.32
C HIS A 251 54.48 -39.41 -12.74
N ALA A 252 53.27 -38.92 -13.02
CA ALA A 252 52.68 -38.96 -14.35
C ALA A 252 51.81 -37.73 -14.61
N ILE A 253 51.86 -37.26 -15.85
CA ILE A 253 51.06 -36.17 -16.37
C ILE A 253 50.55 -36.53 -17.76
N ASN A 254 49.23 -36.49 -17.96
CA ASN A 254 48.58 -36.85 -19.22
C ASN A 254 47.54 -35.82 -19.60
N LEU A 255 47.43 -35.52 -20.90
CA LEU A 255 46.32 -34.75 -21.45
C LEU A 255 45.18 -35.71 -21.80
N THR A 256 43.93 -35.32 -21.51
CA THR A 256 42.74 -36.12 -21.83
C THR A 256 41.94 -35.50 -22.96
N ASP A 257 41.23 -36.34 -23.74
CA ASP A 257 40.39 -35.91 -24.87
C ASP A 257 39.26 -34.94 -24.47
N VAL A 258 38.94 -34.89 -23.18
CA VAL A 258 37.91 -34.02 -22.58
C VAL A 258 38.50 -32.69 -22.07
N TYR A 259 39.63 -32.25 -22.62
CA TYR A 259 40.30 -30.97 -22.32
C TYR A 259 40.68 -30.78 -20.84
N MET A 260 41.05 -31.87 -20.16
CA MET A 260 41.59 -31.85 -18.79
C MET A 260 43.01 -32.40 -18.74
N LEU A 261 43.78 -31.87 -17.80
CA LEU A 261 45.10 -32.37 -17.43
C LEU A 261 44.96 -33.32 -16.24
N SER A 262 45.40 -34.57 -16.41
CA SER A 262 45.49 -35.56 -15.34
C SER A 262 46.89 -35.53 -14.75
N LEU A 263 46.99 -35.32 -13.44
CA LEU A 263 48.25 -35.21 -12.69
C LEU A 263 48.25 -36.24 -11.57
N SER A 264 49.33 -37.01 -11.44
CA SER A 264 49.56 -37.85 -10.26
C SER A 264 50.98 -37.72 -9.76
N GLY A 265 51.15 -37.79 -8.44
CA GLY A 265 52.42 -37.50 -7.79
C GLY A 265 52.39 -37.76 -6.29
N SER A 266 53.45 -37.32 -5.61
CA SER A 266 53.51 -37.23 -4.16
C SER A 266 53.77 -35.79 -3.71
N VAL A 267 53.16 -35.39 -2.60
CA VAL A 267 53.35 -34.09 -1.94
C VAL A 267 54.02 -34.25 -0.58
N SER A 268 54.88 -33.31 -0.23
CA SER A 268 55.47 -33.19 1.11
C SER A 268 55.51 -31.75 1.59
N VAL A 269 55.51 -31.58 2.92
CA VAL A 269 55.55 -30.29 3.62
C VAL A 269 57.01 -29.86 3.83
N PRO A 270 57.49 -28.75 3.23
CA PRO A 270 58.86 -28.30 3.45
C PRO A 270 59.01 -27.55 4.79
N GLY A 271 59.58 -28.23 5.78
CA GLY A 271 59.91 -27.65 7.10
C GLY A 271 58.77 -27.78 8.12
N GLY A 272 59.09 -27.49 9.39
CA GLY A 272 58.11 -27.49 10.48
C GLY A 272 57.56 -26.09 10.72
N TYR A 273 56.23 -25.98 10.85
CA TYR A 273 55.53 -24.77 11.28
C TYR A 273 54.78 -25.07 12.56
N GLU A 274 54.90 -24.22 13.59
CA GLU A 274 54.31 -24.47 14.92
C GLU A 274 52.77 -24.69 14.89
N GLY A 275 52.08 -24.10 13.91
CA GLY A 275 50.65 -24.30 13.70
C GLY A 275 50.24 -25.60 12.97
N LEU A 276 51.20 -26.42 12.52
CA LEU A 276 50.98 -27.69 11.84
C LEU A 276 51.85 -28.81 12.43
N ASP A 277 51.23 -29.88 12.90
CA ASP A 277 51.93 -31.09 13.30
C ASP A 277 52.21 -31.99 12.10
N THR A 278 53.50 -32.16 11.80
CA THR A 278 54.05 -32.98 10.72
C THR A 278 54.69 -34.28 11.23
N SER A 279 54.54 -34.64 12.51
CA SER A 279 55.20 -35.80 13.15
C SER A 279 54.85 -37.16 12.50
N TYR A 280 53.82 -37.19 11.65
CA TYR A 280 53.30 -38.38 10.96
C TYR A 280 53.39 -38.27 9.42
N SER A 281 54.17 -37.33 8.87
CA SER A 281 54.16 -37.03 7.43
C SER A 281 55.03 -37.98 6.58
N ASP A 282 54.45 -39.11 6.15
CA ASP A 282 54.90 -39.75 4.92
C ASP A 282 54.48 -38.89 3.70
N PRO A 283 55.17 -38.98 2.53
CA PRO A 283 54.77 -38.27 1.33
C PRO A 283 53.40 -38.73 0.82
N SER A 284 52.36 -37.91 1.01
CA SER A 284 50.99 -38.22 0.57
C SER A 284 50.92 -38.28 -0.96
N SER A 285 50.29 -39.32 -1.50
CA SER A 285 49.91 -39.38 -2.90
C SER A 285 48.79 -38.39 -3.24
N PHE A 286 48.73 -37.98 -4.51
CA PHE A 286 47.59 -37.26 -5.07
C PHE A 286 47.30 -37.71 -6.51
N ALA A 287 46.01 -37.68 -6.88
CA ALA A 287 45.53 -37.87 -8.24
C ALA A 287 44.52 -36.75 -8.59
N CYS A 288 44.97 -35.74 -9.32
CA CYS A 288 44.27 -34.47 -9.51
C CYS A 288 43.90 -34.25 -11.00
N MET A 289 42.67 -33.82 -11.24
CA MET A 289 42.16 -33.46 -12.57
C MET A 289 41.99 -31.94 -12.66
N VAL A 290 42.66 -31.31 -13.64
CA VAL A 290 42.66 -29.86 -13.84
C VAL A 290 41.99 -29.48 -15.17
N ASP A 291 40.96 -28.64 -15.13
CA ASP A 291 40.31 -28.14 -16.35
C ASP A 291 41.19 -27.07 -17.01
N VAL A 292 41.73 -27.36 -18.19
CA VAL A 292 42.59 -26.43 -18.95
C VAL A 292 41.81 -25.67 -20.03
N GLY A 293 40.63 -26.15 -20.42
CA GLY A 293 39.70 -25.50 -21.35
C GLY A 293 40.23 -25.29 -22.78
N LYS A 294 39.33 -24.97 -23.71
CA LYS A 294 39.71 -24.65 -25.10
C LYS A 294 40.22 -23.22 -25.24
N ALA A 295 41.01 -22.97 -26.29
CA ALA A 295 41.38 -21.61 -26.69
C ALA A 295 40.18 -20.79 -27.22
N SER A 296 39.11 -21.45 -27.67
CA SER A 296 37.87 -20.81 -28.15
C SER A 296 36.90 -20.42 -27.04
N ASP A 297 37.08 -20.93 -25.82
CA ASP A 297 36.25 -20.54 -24.69
C ASP A 297 36.55 -19.09 -24.31
N ARG A 298 35.56 -18.39 -23.74
CA ARG A 298 35.81 -17.06 -23.15
C ARG A 298 36.99 -17.17 -22.18
N PRO A 299 37.89 -16.17 -22.11
CA PRO A 299 39.13 -16.28 -21.36
C PRO A 299 38.84 -16.70 -19.91
N LEU A 300 39.09 -17.98 -19.62
CA LEU A 300 38.80 -18.58 -18.33
C LEU A 300 39.61 -17.82 -17.28
N GLN A 301 38.90 -17.04 -16.47
CA GLN A 301 39.43 -16.44 -15.27
C GLN A 301 39.97 -17.60 -14.41
N GLN A 302 41.27 -17.54 -14.10
CA GLN A 302 42.15 -18.57 -13.51
C GLN A 302 41.70 -20.05 -13.57
N ARG A 303 42.45 -20.87 -14.32
CA ARG A 303 42.26 -22.34 -14.42
C ARG A 303 42.73 -23.04 -13.14
N ILE A 304 41.86 -23.15 -12.15
CA ILE A 304 42.16 -23.75 -10.85
C ILE A 304 41.29 -24.99 -10.65
N SER A 305 41.89 -26.03 -10.10
CA SER A 305 41.18 -27.17 -9.49
C SER A 305 41.65 -27.39 -8.06
N LEU A 306 40.72 -27.81 -7.22
CA LEU A 306 40.93 -28.23 -5.83
C LEU A 306 40.84 -29.75 -5.78
N CYS A 307 41.91 -30.37 -5.28
CA CYS A 307 42.06 -31.81 -5.25
C CYS A 307 42.29 -32.25 -3.79
N PRO A 308 41.41 -33.09 -3.20
CA PRO A 308 41.63 -33.63 -1.86
C PRO A 308 42.82 -34.61 -1.88
N MET A 309 43.54 -34.71 -0.76
CA MET A 309 44.65 -35.67 -0.60
C MET A 309 44.15 -37.02 -0.07
N ASP A 310 44.77 -38.11 -0.54
CA ASP A 310 44.45 -39.48 -0.13
C ASP A 310 44.72 -39.72 1.37
N SER A 311 45.71 -39.03 1.91
CA SER A 311 46.12 -39.05 3.32
C SER A 311 46.40 -37.62 3.82
N THR A 312 46.20 -37.38 5.11
CA THR A 312 46.40 -36.06 5.71
C THR A 312 47.89 -35.84 6.02
N ALA A 313 48.58 -35.05 5.19
CA ALA A 313 50.02 -34.80 5.32
C ALA A 313 50.46 -34.06 6.60
N ALA A 314 49.56 -33.31 7.26
CA ALA A 314 49.79 -32.60 8.52
C ALA A 314 48.46 -32.23 9.20
N PHE A 315 48.47 -32.09 10.53
CA PHE A 315 47.29 -31.71 11.32
C PHE A 315 47.39 -30.28 11.85
N ILE A 316 46.30 -29.51 11.83
CA ILE A 316 46.28 -28.16 12.42
C ILE A 316 46.37 -28.26 13.94
N GLN A 317 47.33 -27.54 14.52
CA GLN A 317 47.56 -27.49 15.96
C GLN A 317 46.84 -26.30 16.61
N GLY A 318 46.21 -26.54 17.76
CA GLY A 318 45.34 -25.58 18.44
C GLY A 318 43.95 -25.47 17.80
N GLY A 319 43.37 -24.26 17.78
CA GLY A 319 42.02 -24.02 17.27
C GLY A 319 40.92 -24.13 18.34
N VAL A 320 39.66 -24.19 17.89
CA VAL A 320 38.47 -24.27 18.75
C VAL A 320 38.39 -25.61 19.50
N ARG A 321 38.78 -26.71 18.86
CA ARG A 321 38.88 -28.07 19.43
C ARG A 321 40.22 -28.72 19.09
N PRO A 322 41.29 -28.45 19.87
CA PRO A 322 42.63 -29.00 19.62
C PRO A 322 42.67 -30.54 19.67
N ASP A 323 41.75 -31.14 20.43
CA ASP A 323 41.56 -32.59 20.57
C ASP A 323 41.01 -33.27 19.31
N LEU A 324 40.41 -32.50 18.39
CA LEU A 324 39.88 -32.99 17.10
C LEU A 324 40.80 -32.65 15.92
N SER A 325 42.08 -32.38 16.17
CA SER A 325 43.09 -32.05 15.15
C SER A 325 43.23 -33.13 14.06
N SER A 326 43.00 -34.41 14.40
CA SER A 326 43.03 -35.57 13.49
C SER A 326 42.04 -35.48 12.32
N TYR A 327 41.02 -34.64 12.40
CA TYR A 327 40.03 -34.43 11.34
C TYR A 327 40.45 -33.39 10.29
N THR A 328 41.60 -32.75 10.47
CA THR A 328 42.19 -31.87 9.45
C THR A 328 42.20 -32.54 8.08
N LYS A 329 41.79 -31.80 7.05
CA LYS A 329 41.86 -32.23 5.65
C LYS A 329 42.84 -31.36 4.88
N ALA A 330 43.64 -32.02 4.03
CA ALA A 330 44.60 -31.40 3.14
C ALA A 330 44.02 -31.34 1.71
N TYR A 331 44.15 -30.18 1.09
CA TYR A 331 43.65 -29.86 -0.24
C TYR A 331 44.79 -29.26 -1.06
N LEU A 332 45.16 -29.92 -2.15
CA LEU A 332 46.11 -29.40 -3.12
C LEU A 332 45.33 -28.58 -4.15
N LEU A 333 45.64 -27.29 -4.26
CA LEU A 333 45.12 -26.46 -5.34
C LEU A 333 46.16 -26.42 -6.45
N ILE A 334 45.73 -26.77 -7.67
CA ILE A 334 46.57 -26.71 -8.86
C ILE A 334 45.98 -25.70 -9.83
N LYS A 335 46.82 -24.78 -10.30
CA LYS A 335 46.52 -23.71 -11.25
C LYS A 335 47.31 -23.95 -12.54
N ALA A 336 46.65 -24.17 -13.66
CA ALA A 336 47.34 -24.28 -14.96
C ALA A 336 47.69 -22.89 -15.51
N THR A 337 48.92 -22.70 -16.00
CA THR A 337 49.36 -21.42 -16.60
C THR A 337 48.81 -21.21 -18.01
N SER A 338 48.61 -22.29 -18.77
CA SER A 338 48.20 -22.27 -20.17
C SER A 338 46.97 -23.16 -20.45
N GLY A 339 46.31 -22.92 -21.59
CA GLY A 339 45.13 -23.67 -22.04
C GLY A 339 45.47 -24.93 -22.86
N PHE A 340 44.46 -25.75 -23.15
CA PHE A 340 44.62 -27.09 -23.76
C PHE A 340 45.55 -27.14 -24.98
N GLU A 341 45.37 -26.21 -25.94
CA GLU A 341 46.16 -26.18 -27.18
C GLU A 341 47.66 -26.07 -26.88
N ASN A 342 48.06 -25.21 -25.94
CA ASN A 342 49.46 -25.06 -25.55
C ASN A 342 50.02 -26.33 -24.89
N TRP A 343 49.22 -27.05 -24.09
CA TRP A 343 49.66 -28.32 -23.51
C TRP A 343 49.88 -29.38 -24.59
N ARG A 344 48.94 -29.52 -25.53
CA ARG A 344 49.03 -30.46 -26.66
C ARG A 344 50.21 -30.14 -27.57
N ASP A 345 50.36 -28.88 -27.96
CA ASP A 345 51.35 -28.46 -28.96
C ASP A 345 52.78 -28.49 -28.41
N ASN A 346 52.96 -28.44 -27.08
CA ASN A 346 54.24 -28.71 -26.41
C ASN A 346 54.48 -30.21 -26.13
N GLY A 347 53.79 -31.11 -26.85
CA GLY A 347 54.06 -32.55 -26.90
C GLY A 347 53.30 -33.41 -25.88
N LEU A 348 52.45 -32.83 -25.03
CA LEU A 348 51.70 -33.59 -24.05
C LEU A 348 50.56 -34.37 -24.73
N GLY A 349 50.75 -35.68 -24.89
CA GLY A 349 49.92 -36.56 -25.73
C GLY A 349 50.67 -37.23 -26.90
N GLY A 350 51.96 -36.90 -27.08
CA GLY A 350 52.87 -37.63 -27.97
C GLY A 350 53.42 -38.93 -27.37
N THR A 351 54.30 -39.60 -28.11
CA THR A 351 54.92 -40.87 -27.70
C THR A 351 56.13 -40.73 -26.75
N GLU A 352 56.63 -39.52 -26.53
CA GLU A 352 57.77 -39.27 -25.63
C GLU A 352 57.31 -38.77 -24.26
N PRO A 353 57.91 -39.24 -23.15
CA PRO A 353 57.52 -38.83 -21.80
C PRO A 353 57.99 -37.40 -21.49
N VAL A 354 57.05 -36.52 -21.18
CA VAL A 354 57.35 -35.11 -20.91
C VAL A 354 57.68 -34.89 -19.43
N THR A 355 58.76 -34.14 -19.16
CA THR A 355 59.20 -33.82 -17.79
C THR A 355 58.78 -32.41 -17.39
N ILE A 356 58.12 -32.27 -16.23
CA ILE A 356 57.94 -30.99 -15.55
C ILE A 356 59.05 -30.82 -14.50
N LEU A 357 59.60 -29.61 -14.38
CA LEU A 357 60.63 -29.26 -13.42
C LEU A 357 60.20 -28.05 -12.59
N GLU A 358 60.74 -27.91 -11.38
CA GLU A 358 60.58 -26.68 -10.59
C GLU A 358 61.12 -25.47 -11.37
N SER A 359 60.36 -24.39 -11.42
CA SER A 359 60.72 -23.21 -12.21
C SER A 359 61.71 -22.29 -11.50
N GLU A 360 62.74 -21.82 -12.19
CA GLU A 360 63.65 -20.77 -11.69
C GLU A 360 62.93 -19.41 -11.46
N ARG A 361 61.66 -19.27 -11.88
CA ARG A 361 60.78 -18.13 -11.53
C ARG A 361 60.50 -18.01 -10.02
N THR A 362 60.99 -18.91 -9.18
CA THR A 362 61.01 -18.79 -7.70
C THR A 362 61.42 -17.41 -7.17
N SER A 363 62.21 -16.61 -7.91
CA SER A 363 62.53 -15.22 -7.55
C SER A 363 61.36 -14.21 -7.66
N GLN A 364 60.25 -14.59 -8.30
CA GLN A 364 59.02 -13.78 -8.44
C GLN A 364 57.78 -14.40 -7.75
N SER A 365 57.84 -15.66 -7.31
CA SER A 365 56.72 -16.33 -6.63
C SER A 365 56.59 -15.90 -5.16
N GLN A 366 56.15 -14.67 -4.92
CA GLN A 366 55.74 -14.22 -3.59
C GLN A 366 54.48 -14.98 -3.13
N GLY A 367 54.48 -15.48 -1.89
CA GLY A 367 53.34 -16.19 -1.30
C GLY A 367 53.49 -17.72 -1.25
N THR A 368 52.34 -18.42 -1.13
CA THR A 368 52.25 -19.87 -0.82
C THR A 368 52.25 -20.78 -2.05
N TRP A 369 52.41 -20.24 -3.25
CA TRP A 369 52.41 -21.02 -4.49
C TRP A 369 53.83 -21.45 -4.88
N GLN A 370 53.96 -22.66 -5.41
CA GLN A 370 55.16 -23.20 -6.06
C GLN A 370 54.88 -23.36 -7.55
N SER A 371 55.74 -22.80 -8.40
CA SER A 371 55.62 -22.90 -9.87
C SER A 371 56.49 -24.03 -10.43
N PHE A 372 55.94 -24.74 -11.41
CA PHE A 372 56.61 -25.81 -12.14
C PHE A 372 56.37 -25.63 -13.65
N ASP A 373 57.44 -25.61 -14.44
CA ASP A 373 57.37 -25.40 -15.89
C ASP A 373 57.70 -26.69 -16.66
N LEU A 374 57.14 -26.81 -17.87
CA LEU A 374 57.42 -27.91 -18.78
C LEU A 374 58.82 -27.75 -19.38
N LYS A 375 59.63 -28.82 -19.33
CA LYS A 375 61.02 -28.78 -19.80
C LYS A 375 61.09 -28.49 -21.30
N GLY A 376 61.53 -27.28 -21.65
CA GLY A 376 61.63 -26.78 -23.03
C GLY A 376 60.50 -25.86 -23.47
N ALA A 377 59.46 -25.67 -22.66
CA ALA A 377 58.31 -24.82 -22.96
C ALA A 377 57.93 -23.96 -21.73
N PRO A 378 58.63 -22.84 -21.48
CA PRO A 378 58.49 -22.09 -20.24
C PRO A 378 57.07 -21.57 -19.99
N ASP A 379 56.31 -21.21 -21.02
CA ASP A 379 54.96 -20.63 -20.85
C ASP A 379 53.87 -21.67 -20.50
N THR A 380 54.23 -22.95 -20.45
CA THR A 380 53.33 -24.06 -20.12
C THR A 380 53.79 -24.73 -18.83
N GLY A 381 52.95 -24.70 -17.80
CA GLY A 381 53.31 -25.14 -16.45
C GLY A 381 52.12 -25.11 -15.49
N ILE A 382 52.38 -25.45 -14.24
CA ILE A 382 51.41 -25.41 -13.15
C ILE A 382 51.96 -24.63 -11.95
N ASP A 383 51.10 -23.84 -11.30
CA ASP A 383 51.34 -23.37 -9.94
C ASP A 383 50.55 -24.26 -8.97
N ALA A 384 51.14 -24.62 -7.83
CA ALA A 384 50.45 -25.41 -6.81
C ALA A 384 50.65 -24.86 -5.39
N THR A 385 49.62 -25.01 -4.54
CA THR A 385 49.68 -24.67 -3.11
C THR A 385 48.91 -25.72 -2.31
N LEU A 386 49.40 -26.08 -1.12
CA LEU A 386 48.77 -27.08 -0.25
C LEU A 386 48.12 -26.40 0.94
N CYS A 387 46.82 -26.61 1.11
CA CYS A 387 46.01 -25.95 2.13
C CYS A 387 45.36 -26.96 3.09
N PHE A 388 45.45 -26.67 4.38
CA PHE A 388 44.87 -27.45 5.47
C PHE A 388 43.68 -26.70 6.07
N ALA A 389 42.59 -27.42 6.35
CA ALA A 389 41.42 -26.88 7.05
C ALA A 389 40.81 -27.93 7.98
N ASN A 390 40.27 -27.50 9.13
CA ASN A 390 39.54 -28.36 10.06
C ASN A 390 38.22 -27.72 10.55
N PRO A 391 37.24 -27.47 9.65
CA PRO A 391 36.05 -26.70 9.99
C PRO A 391 34.96 -27.55 10.67
N ILE A 392 35.35 -28.27 11.73
CA ILE A 392 34.39 -29.02 12.55
C ILE A 392 33.44 -28.04 13.27
N PRO A 393 32.12 -28.26 13.20
CA PRO A 393 31.14 -27.55 13.99
C PRO A 393 30.98 -28.17 15.37
N TRP A 394 30.78 -27.33 16.37
CA TRP A 394 30.41 -27.77 17.71
C TRP A 394 29.49 -26.76 18.42
N ASN A 395 28.65 -27.23 19.33
CA ASN A 395 27.68 -26.40 20.03
C ASN A 395 28.24 -25.89 21.37
N TYR A 396 28.27 -24.57 21.54
CA TYR A 396 28.75 -23.90 22.76
C TYR A 396 27.74 -22.90 23.30
N GLN A 397 27.82 -22.62 24.60
CA GLN A 397 27.24 -21.41 25.19
C GLN A 397 28.17 -20.23 24.87
N ILE A 398 27.68 -19.28 24.07
CA ILE A 398 28.45 -18.13 23.61
C ILE A 398 27.88 -16.82 24.16
N SER A 399 28.74 -15.79 24.19
CA SER A 399 28.33 -14.39 24.30
C SER A 399 28.87 -13.64 23.09
N ALA A 400 28.02 -12.86 22.42
CA ALA A 400 28.37 -12.07 21.25
C ALA A 400 27.73 -10.67 21.32
N ALA A 401 28.45 -9.63 20.90
CA ALA A 401 27.96 -8.25 20.98
C ALA A 401 28.41 -7.38 19.79
N SER A 402 27.61 -6.37 19.45
CA SER A 402 27.93 -5.36 18.43
C SER A 402 27.38 -3.98 18.79
N SER A 403 28.16 -2.94 18.51
CA SER A 403 27.77 -1.53 18.69
C SER A 403 26.94 -0.98 17.52
N GLN A 404 26.73 -1.77 16.46
CA GLN A 404 25.97 -1.38 15.28
C GLN A 404 25.09 -2.52 14.73
N ASP A 405 24.09 -2.14 13.94
CA ASP A 405 23.29 -3.09 13.16
C ASP A 405 24.17 -3.68 12.06
N GLY A 406 23.89 -4.92 11.66
CA GLY A 406 24.61 -5.60 10.60
C GLY A 406 24.00 -5.36 9.22
N PHE A 407 24.44 -6.19 8.26
CA PHE A 407 23.79 -6.36 6.97
C PHE A 407 24.06 -7.79 6.48
N GLU A 408 23.21 -8.29 5.59
CA GLU A 408 23.36 -9.61 4.96
C GLU A 408 23.46 -9.40 3.44
N PRO A 409 24.67 -9.36 2.87
CA PRO A 409 24.87 -9.08 1.46
C PRO A 409 24.50 -10.28 0.58
N THR A 410 24.15 -9.99 -0.67
CA THR A 410 23.94 -10.98 -1.73
C THR A 410 24.90 -10.73 -2.89
N LEU A 411 25.25 -11.78 -3.64
CA LEU A 411 26.08 -11.64 -4.84
C LEU A 411 25.30 -10.93 -5.96
N GLN A 412 25.83 -9.81 -6.43
CA GLN A 412 25.23 -9.06 -7.54
C GLN A 412 25.74 -9.60 -8.89
N TRP A 413 24.84 -9.88 -9.83
CA TRP A 413 25.22 -10.33 -11.17
C TRP A 413 25.55 -9.15 -12.08
N ASN A 414 26.74 -9.14 -12.68
CA ASN A 414 27.13 -8.15 -13.67
C ASN A 414 26.90 -8.71 -15.09
N ILE A 415 25.83 -8.24 -15.72
CA ILE A 415 25.41 -8.68 -17.06
C ILE A 415 26.51 -8.45 -18.12
N THR A 416 27.27 -7.35 -18.01
CA THR A 416 28.29 -6.97 -18.99
C THR A 416 29.52 -7.89 -18.95
N THR A 417 29.95 -8.31 -17.75
CA THR A 417 31.11 -9.22 -17.61
C THR A 417 30.71 -10.69 -17.57
N GLY A 418 29.44 -11.01 -17.30
CA GLY A 418 28.99 -12.39 -17.09
C GLY A 418 29.54 -13.00 -15.81
N THR A 419 29.82 -12.18 -14.79
CA THR A 419 30.42 -12.58 -13.51
C THR A 419 29.63 -12.00 -12.33
N TYR A 420 29.78 -12.59 -11.15
CA TYR A 420 29.32 -11.96 -9.92
C TYR A 420 30.28 -10.85 -9.47
N ARG A 421 29.75 -9.86 -8.75
CA ARG A 421 30.50 -8.92 -7.93
C ARG A 421 30.34 -9.33 -6.47
N SER A 422 31.44 -9.56 -5.77
CA SER A 422 31.43 -10.04 -4.38
C SER A 422 31.98 -9.04 -3.35
N ASN A 423 32.33 -7.81 -3.73
CA ASN A 423 32.83 -6.74 -2.84
C ASN A 423 32.23 -6.77 -1.42
N ALA A 424 30.91 -6.66 -1.27
CA ALA A 424 30.24 -6.63 0.04
C ALA A 424 30.33 -7.97 0.80
N VAL A 425 30.26 -9.10 0.08
CA VAL A 425 30.38 -10.45 0.63
C VAL A 425 31.81 -10.70 1.15
N ARG A 426 32.82 -10.34 0.36
CA ARG A 426 34.22 -10.44 0.77
C ARG A 426 34.53 -9.59 1.99
N SER A 427 34.02 -8.35 2.01
CA SER A 427 34.15 -7.47 3.17
C SER A 427 33.49 -8.09 4.40
N LEU A 428 32.31 -8.71 4.31
CA LEU A 428 31.70 -9.43 5.43
C LEU A 428 32.58 -10.61 5.91
N LEU A 429 33.06 -11.42 4.97
CA LEU A 429 33.88 -12.61 5.25
C LEU A 429 35.32 -12.29 5.70
N GLY A 430 35.77 -11.03 5.67
CA GLY A 430 37.14 -10.66 5.99
C GLY A 430 38.18 -11.07 4.94
N SER A 431 37.74 -11.48 3.75
CA SER A 431 38.59 -11.94 2.64
C SER A 431 39.15 -10.76 1.83
N THR A 432 39.86 -9.89 2.53
CA THR A 432 40.45 -8.62 2.05
C THR A 432 41.95 -8.60 2.28
N LEU A 433 42.69 -7.85 1.45
CA LEU A 433 44.16 -7.79 1.53
C LEU A 433 44.66 -7.29 2.90
N ALA A 434 43.98 -6.29 3.47
CA ALA A 434 44.14 -5.90 4.86
C ALA A 434 43.02 -6.53 5.71
N PRO A 435 43.32 -7.13 6.88
CA PRO A 435 42.31 -7.64 7.80
C PRO A 435 41.43 -6.52 8.36
N ILE A 436 40.11 -6.63 8.21
CA ILE A 436 39.13 -5.67 8.77
C ILE A 436 38.55 -6.25 10.07
N PRO A 437 38.51 -5.51 11.19
CA PRO A 437 37.90 -5.97 12.44
C PRO A 437 36.44 -6.42 12.25
N SER A 438 36.01 -7.45 12.99
CA SER A 438 34.66 -8.01 12.87
C SER A 438 33.54 -6.97 13.10
N LEU A 439 33.77 -6.02 14.01
CA LEU A 439 32.83 -4.94 14.30
C LEU A 439 32.61 -4.00 13.11
N GLU A 440 33.69 -3.58 12.43
CA GLU A 440 33.65 -2.72 11.24
C GLU A 440 32.99 -3.42 10.04
N ARG A 441 33.14 -4.75 9.95
CA ARG A 441 32.41 -5.60 9.00
C ARG A 441 30.92 -5.74 9.30
N GLY A 442 30.42 -5.13 10.38
CA GLY A 442 29.02 -5.22 10.80
C GLY A 442 28.68 -6.54 11.50
N LEU A 443 29.64 -7.37 11.85
CA LEU A 443 29.43 -8.63 12.58
C LEU A 443 29.25 -8.39 14.09
N LEU A 444 28.95 -9.46 14.83
CA LEU A 444 29.10 -9.45 16.28
C LEU A 444 30.52 -9.90 16.66
N LYS A 445 31.12 -9.24 17.63
CA LYS A 445 32.34 -9.71 18.27
C LYS A 445 31.99 -10.87 19.20
N LEU A 446 32.51 -12.04 18.91
CA LEU A 446 32.36 -13.24 19.74
C LEU A 446 33.31 -13.15 20.94
N ALA A 447 32.86 -13.58 22.12
CA ALA A 447 33.72 -13.73 23.29
C ALA A 447 34.81 -14.80 23.08
N SER A 448 35.95 -14.66 23.74
CA SER A 448 37.09 -15.58 23.61
C SER A 448 36.68 -17.05 23.87
N PRO A 449 37.19 -18.04 23.10
CA PRO A 449 36.94 -19.46 23.34
C PRO A 449 37.22 -19.93 24.77
N ALA A 450 38.23 -19.34 25.44
CA ALA A 450 38.56 -19.64 26.83
C ALA A 450 37.46 -19.27 27.85
N ASN A 451 36.48 -18.46 27.45
CA ASN A 451 35.36 -18.03 28.29
C ASN A 451 34.05 -18.79 27.98
N TRP A 452 34.03 -19.67 26.98
CA TRP A 452 32.86 -20.52 26.74
C TRP A 452 32.80 -21.58 27.84
N SER A 453 31.65 -21.73 28.49
CA SER A 453 31.52 -22.57 29.68
C SER A 453 31.89 -24.03 29.36
N THR A 454 32.69 -24.66 30.23
CA THR A 454 33.13 -26.07 30.12
C THR A 454 32.01 -27.11 30.15
N ALA A 455 30.76 -26.69 30.31
CA ALA A 455 29.61 -27.47 29.88
C ALA A 455 29.39 -27.23 28.37
N ASP A 456 29.99 -28.08 27.54
CA ASP A 456 29.66 -28.19 26.11
C ASP A 456 28.13 -28.19 25.95
N ALA A 457 27.57 -27.34 25.09
CA ALA A 457 26.13 -27.32 24.92
C ALA A 457 25.61 -28.65 24.34
N SER A 458 26.45 -29.37 23.58
CA SER A 458 26.17 -30.75 23.17
C SER A 458 26.10 -31.75 24.32
N THR A 459 26.91 -31.60 25.37
CA THR A 459 26.83 -32.45 26.58
C THR A 459 25.66 -32.03 27.48
N ALA A 460 25.39 -30.73 27.60
CA ALA A 460 24.32 -30.20 28.45
C ALA A 460 22.90 -30.47 27.88
N PHE A 461 22.76 -30.54 26.55
CA PHE A 461 21.47 -30.69 25.86
C PHE A 461 21.38 -31.94 24.97
N GLY A 462 22.38 -32.81 24.97
CA GLY A 462 22.35 -34.08 24.21
C GLY A 462 22.39 -33.91 22.69
N THR A 463 23.30 -33.09 22.15
CA THR A 463 23.43 -32.86 20.69
C THR A 463 24.72 -33.38 20.03
N PRO A 464 25.20 -34.62 20.32
CA PRO A 464 26.49 -35.10 19.81
C PRO A 464 26.55 -35.19 18.28
N ASP A 465 25.46 -35.53 17.60
CA ASP A 465 25.43 -35.76 16.15
C ASP A 465 25.27 -34.49 15.29
N THR A 466 25.29 -33.30 15.89
CA THR A 466 25.30 -32.00 15.18
C THR A 466 26.49 -31.90 14.20
N ILE A 467 27.57 -32.65 14.45
CA ILE A 467 28.75 -32.75 13.58
C ILE A 467 28.40 -33.25 12.17
N ASN A 468 27.50 -34.23 12.07
CA ASN A 468 27.36 -35.06 10.88
C ASN A 468 26.67 -34.35 9.72
N TYR A 469 25.63 -33.54 9.97
CA TYR A 469 24.85 -32.91 8.90
C TYR A 469 25.66 -31.85 8.14
N ILE A 470 26.30 -30.94 8.89
CA ILE A 470 27.16 -29.87 8.37
C ILE A 470 28.39 -30.47 7.66
N TRP A 471 28.97 -31.55 8.17
CA TRP A 471 30.14 -32.16 7.53
C TRP A 471 29.76 -32.93 6.25
N THR A 472 28.60 -33.59 6.23
CA THR A 472 28.09 -34.29 5.04
C THR A 472 27.88 -33.33 3.87
N ALA A 473 27.50 -32.08 4.14
CA ALA A 473 27.40 -31.02 3.14
C ALA A 473 28.70 -30.71 2.40
N LEU A 474 29.87 -30.94 3.01
CA LEU A 474 31.16 -30.66 2.37
C LEU A 474 31.57 -31.72 1.33
N ARG A 475 31.01 -32.95 1.35
CA ARG A 475 31.23 -34.05 0.37
C ARG A 475 32.69 -34.36 -0.07
N SER A 476 33.71 -33.81 0.58
CA SER A 476 35.01 -33.53 -0.05
C SER A 476 35.99 -34.72 -0.14
N GLN A 477 35.54 -35.96 0.03
CA GLN A 477 36.41 -37.14 0.10
C GLN A 477 36.42 -38.01 -1.18
N SER A 478 35.66 -37.65 -2.22
CA SER A 478 35.45 -38.55 -3.37
C SER A 478 35.78 -37.98 -4.75
N TYR A 479 35.88 -36.65 -4.91
CA TYR A 479 35.99 -36.02 -6.24
C TYR A 479 36.90 -34.79 -6.25
N ASN A 480 37.62 -34.61 -7.35
CA ASN A 480 38.30 -33.36 -7.68
C ASN A 480 37.27 -32.27 -8.01
N VAL A 481 37.56 -31.00 -7.71
CA VAL A 481 36.61 -29.88 -7.86
C VAL A 481 37.21 -28.83 -8.79
N SER A 482 36.53 -28.51 -9.90
CA SER A 482 36.98 -27.42 -10.79
C SER A 482 36.53 -26.06 -10.24
N LEU A 483 37.49 -25.23 -9.84
CA LEU A 483 37.28 -23.84 -9.44
C LEU A 483 37.55 -22.88 -10.61
N SER A 484 37.18 -23.31 -11.83
CA SER A 484 37.35 -22.58 -13.09
C SER A 484 35.99 -22.18 -13.67
N LEU A 485 35.85 -20.95 -14.17
CA LEU A 485 34.61 -20.47 -14.81
C LEU A 485 34.38 -21.07 -16.22
N SER A 486 34.13 -22.39 -16.29
CA SER A 486 33.86 -23.10 -17.53
C SER A 486 32.36 -23.03 -17.93
N GLN A 487 32.06 -23.40 -19.18
CA GLN A 487 30.69 -23.63 -19.66
C GLN A 487 30.23 -25.09 -19.48
N ARG A 488 30.98 -25.91 -18.72
CA ARG A 488 30.65 -27.32 -18.53
C ARG A 488 29.52 -27.48 -17.53
N GLU A 489 28.65 -28.44 -17.79
CA GLU A 489 27.64 -28.91 -16.86
C GLU A 489 28.11 -30.22 -16.21
N ASN A 490 27.62 -30.53 -15.01
CA ASN A 490 27.89 -31.83 -14.38
C ASN A 490 27.11 -32.92 -15.15
N GLY A 491 27.77 -34.02 -15.49
CA GLY A 491 27.19 -35.18 -16.16
C GLY A 491 28.01 -36.44 -15.88
N ASP A 492 27.43 -37.60 -16.17
CA ASP A 492 27.90 -38.91 -15.66
C ASP A 492 29.34 -39.28 -16.07
N ASP A 493 29.85 -38.73 -17.19
CA ASP A 493 31.20 -38.98 -17.70
C ASP A 493 32.29 -38.00 -17.18
N LEU A 494 31.95 -37.04 -16.31
CA LEU A 494 32.89 -36.00 -15.87
C LEU A 494 33.64 -36.43 -14.57
N PRO A 495 34.98 -36.60 -14.59
CA PRO A 495 35.78 -37.09 -13.45
C PRO A 495 36.08 -36.00 -12.40
N LEU A 496 35.30 -34.93 -12.39
CA LEU A 496 35.40 -33.83 -11.42
C LEU A 496 34.02 -33.18 -11.21
N LEU A 497 33.85 -32.56 -10.05
CA LEU A 497 32.69 -31.76 -9.68
C LEU A 497 32.87 -30.32 -10.18
N VAL A 498 31.88 -29.78 -10.88
CA VAL A 498 31.78 -28.34 -11.22
C VAL A 498 30.82 -27.68 -10.24
N PRO A 499 31.31 -26.83 -9.31
CA PRO A 499 30.45 -26.07 -8.40
C PRO A 499 29.61 -25.03 -9.14
N HIS A 500 28.56 -24.54 -8.49
CA HIS A 500 27.81 -23.40 -8.99
C HIS A 500 28.74 -22.19 -9.15
N ARG A 501 28.62 -21.50 -10.28
CA ARG A 501 29.40 -20.29 -10.66
C ARG A 501 29.45 -19.17 -9.61
N ALA A 502 28.57 -19.17 -8.60
CA ALA A 502 28.62 -18.26 -7.46
C ALA A 502 29.81 -18.54 -6.53
N HIS A 503 30.07 -19.81 -6.22
CA HIS A 503 31.20 -20.24 -5.40
C HIS A 503 32.52 -19.97 -6.13
N ILE A 504 32.58 -20.35 -7.41
CA ILE A 504 33.73 -20.12 -8.28
C ILE A 504 34.02 -18.61 -8.40
N GLY A 505 32.98 -17.80 -8.66
CA GLY A 505 33.12 -16.34 -8.76
C GLY A 505 33.67 -15.70 -7.49
N LEU A 506 33.12 -16.03 -6.32
CA LEU A 506 33.62 -15.55 -5.02
C LEU A 506 35.09 -15.96 -4.80
N PHE A 507 35.40 -17.24 -5.02
CA PHE A 507 36.74 -17.80 -4.83
C PHE A 507 37.80 -17.10 -5.70
N GLN A 508 37.52 -16.98 -7.01
CA GLN A 508 38.44 -16.33 -7.95
C GLN A 508 38.56 -14.82 -7.74
N GLU A 509 37.47 -14.14 -7.37
CA GLU A 509 37.51 -12.69 -7.10
C GLU A 509 38.36 -12.41 -5.85
N ILE A 510 38.26 -13.24 -4.80
CA ILE A 510 39.13 -13.18 -3.62
C ILE A 510 40.60 -13.27 -4.02
N LEU A 511 41.01 -14.32 -4.74
CA LEU A 511 42.38 -14.49 -5.22
C LEU A 511 42.88 -13.25 -6.00
N ALA A 512 42.05 -12.72 -6.89
CA ALA A 512 42.38 -11.57 -7.74
C ALA A 512 42.60 -10.24 -6.99
N HIS A 513 42.16 -10.12 -5.72
CA HIS A 513 42.39 -8.91 -4.90
C HIS A 513 42.98 -9.22 -3.51
N THR A 514 43.64 -10.36 -3.34
CA THR A 514 44.37 -10.75 -2.12
C THR A 514 45.75 -11.29 -2.46
N ASP A 515 46.36 -10.80 -3.56
CA ASP A 515 47.65 -11.24 -4.08
C ASP A 515 47.75 -12.78 -4.24
N SER A 516 46.68 -13.39 -4.77
CA SER A 516 46.51 -14.84 -4.95
C SER A 516 46.53 -15.67 -3.65
N ASN A 517 46.09 -15.11 -2.51
CA ASN A 517 46.02 -15.82 -1.24
C ASN A 517 44.94 -16.92 -1.23
N ALA A 518 45.37 -18.17 -1.39
CA ALA A 518 44.52 -19.35 -1.36
C ALA A 518 43.86 -19.59 0.00
N ALA A 519 44.49 -19.23 1.11
CA ALA A 519 43.96 -19.50 2.46
C ALA A 519 42.68 -18.70 2.73
N LEU A 520 42.66 -17.41 2.36
CA LEU A 520 41.47 -16.56 2.47
C LEU A 520 40.34 -17.01 1.54
N ALA A 521 40.67 -17.46 0.32
CA ALA A 521 39.69 -17.96 -0.64
C ALA A 521 39.06 -19.29 -0.18
N MET A 522 39.87 -20.21 0.34
CA MET A 522 39.44 -21.48 0.93
C MET A 522 38.60 -21.29 2.20
N GLN A 523 39.01 -20.38 3.09
CA GLN A 523 38.25 -20.01 4.28
C GLN A 523 36.84 -19.50 3.92
N ALA A 524 36.75 -18.63 2.91
CA ALA A 524 35.48 -18.12 2.42
C ALA A 524 34.60 -19.22 1.80
N LEU A 525 35.18 -20.10 0.98
CA LEU A 525 34.49 -21.19 0.30
C LEU A 525 33.87 -22.18 1.30
N PHE A 526 34.68 -22.74 2.21
CA PHE A 526 34.17 -23.68 3.21
C PHE A 526 33.16 -23.01 4.15
N PHE A 527 33.45 -21.80 4.65
CA PHE A 527 32.49 -21.08 5.51
C PHE A 527 31.14 -20.87 4.81
N THR A 528 31.13 -20.56 3.52
CA THR A 528 29.88 -20.37 2.74
C THR A 528 29.09 -21.67 2.61
N LEU A 529 29.75 -22.79 2.27
CA LEU A 529 29.10 -24.11 2.16
C LEU A 529 28.50 -24.56 3.52
N LEU A 530 29.25 -24.36 4.59
CA LEU A 530 28.83 -24.69 5.97
C LEU A 530 27.67 -23.79 6.43
N GLN A 531 27.69 -22.50 6.06
CA GLN A 531 26.60 -21.57 6.35
C GLN A 531 25.33 -21.91 5.57
N MET A 532 25.44 -22.35 4.32
CA MET A 532 24.30 -22.83 3.52
C MET A 532 23.67 -24.05 4.18
N SER A 533 24.47 -25.07 4.52
CA SER A 533 23.99 -26.26 5.22
C SER A 533 23.38 -25.94 6.58
N TYR A 534 24.05 -25.13 7.41
CA TYR A 534 23.49 -24.70 8.70
C TYR A 534 22.12 -24.04 8.52
N SER A 535 21.99 -23.13 7.55
CA SER A 535 20.73 -22.42 7.27
C SER A 535 19.60 -23.36 6.87
N ASP A 536 19.89 -24.36 6.04
CA ASP A 536 18.93 -25.34 5.52
C ASP A 536 18.29 -26.13 6.67
N TYR A 537 19.13 -26.71 7.54
CA TYR A 537 18.68 -27.53 8.67
C TYR A 537 18.13 -26.73 9.87
N THR A 538 18.17 -25.39 9.88
CA THR A 538 17.65 -24.61 11.03
C THR A 538 16.16 -24.84 11.32
N ALA A 539 15.38 -25.24 10.32
CA ALA A 539 13.96 -25.57 10.48
C ALA A 539 13.72 -26.97 11.07
N GLU A 540 14.73 -27.85 11.02
CA GLU A 540 14.64 -29.25 11.45
C GLU A 540 15.22 -29.49 12.85
N PHE A 541 15.92 -28.51 13.44
CA PHE A 541 16.49 -28.61 14.79
C PHE A 541 15.40 -28.88 15.85
N ASP A 542 15.51 -30.04 16.52
CA ASP A 542 14.59 -30.47 17.58
C ASP A 542 15.05 -30.05 18.99
N VAL A 543 16.34 -29.67 19.17
CA VAL A 543 16.86 -29.18 20.45
C VAL A 543 16.81 -27.66 20.52
N SER A 544 16.08 -27.19 21.54
CA SER A 544 15.95 -25.77 21.90
C SER A 544 16.38 -25.49 23.34
N ALA A 545 17.01 -24.34 23.58
CA ALA A 545 17.31 -23.86 24.92
C ALA A 545 17.10 -22.34 25.06
N LYS A 546 17.17 -21.84 26.31
CA LYS A 546 17.01 -20.42 26.63
C LYS A 546 18.24 -19.62 26.24
N ALA A 547 18.00 -18.46 25.63
CA ALA A 547 18.99 -17.44 25.30
C ALA A 547 18.48 -16.04 25.70
N SER A 548 19.39 -15.08 25.81
CA SER A 548 19.09 -13.66 26.01
C SER A 548 19.55 -12.88 24.78
N ALA A 549 18.71 -11.97 24.28
CA ALA A 549 19.03 -11.16 23.11
C ALA A 549 18.52 -9.71 23.23
N ASN A 550 19.33 -8.76 22.75
CA ASN A 550 18.95 -7.36 22.59
C ASN A 550 18.93 -7.01 21.10
N PHE A 551 17.88 -6.30 20.65
CA PHE A 551 17.69 -5.89 19.26
C PHE A 551 17.54 -4.36 19.15
N SER A 552 17.95 -3.79 18.02
CA SER A 552 17.58 -2.41 17.66
C SER A 552 16.16 -2.35 17.08
N GLN A 553 15.46 -1.24 17.31
CA GLN A 553 14.14 -0.96 16.74
C GLN A 553 14.03 0.51 16.32
N ASP A 554 13.38 0.78 15.19
CA ASP A 554 12.99 2.14 14.80
C ASP A 554 11.82 2.61 15.68
N VAL A 555 11.99 3.76 16.33
CA VAL A 555 10.95 4.45 17.08
C VAL A 555 10.90 5.90 16.63
N VAL A 556 9.70 6.42 16.37
CA VAL A 556 9.52 7.81 15.92
C VAL A 556 9.33 8.72 17.12
N ILE A 557 10.31 9.58 17.39
CA ILE A 557 10.36 10.46 18.56
C ILE A 557 10.71 11.90 18.15
N PRO A 558 10.28 12.93 18.91
CA PRO A 558 10.69 14.30 18.64
C PRO A 558 12.19 14.44 18.94
N VAL A 559 12.94 14.94 17.95
CA VAL A 559 14.38 15.21 18.02
C VAL A 559 14.69 16.72 17.93
N GLN A 560 13.67 17.56 17.66
CA GLN A 560 13.79 19.01 17.61
C GLN A 560 12.74 19.71 18.50
N TRP A 561 12.95 20.99 18.77
CA TRP A 561 12.03 21.85 19.55
C TRP A 561 11.36 22.93 18.69
N ARG A 562 11.57 22.92 17.36
CA ARG A 562 11.22 24.04 16.48
C ARG A 562 9.71 24.15 16.28
N GLY A 563 9.06 23.04 15.94
CA GLY A 563 7.61 22.94 15.84
C GLY A 563 6.92 23.30 17.14
N PHE A 564 7.42 22.76 18.27
CA PHE A 564 6.86 23.03 19.59
C PHE A 564 6.93 24.53 19.98
N ILE A 565 8.06 25.20 19.77
CA ILE A 565 8.20 26.65 20.03
C ILE A 565 7.26 27.48 19.13
N ILE A 566 7.11 27.10 17.85
CA ILE A 566 6.16 27.76 16.92
C ILE A 566 4.71 27.57 17.41
N PHE A 567 4.34 26.37 17.84
CA PHE A 567 3.02 26.11 18.42
C PHE A 567 2.76 26.97 19.67
N CYS A 568 3.66 26.97 20.66
CA CYS A 568 3.49 27.73 21.90
C CYS A 568 3.37 29.24 21.65
N THR A 569 4.14 29.79 20.69
CA THR A 569 4.06 31.21 20.34
C THR A 569 2.74 31.57 19.63
N ILE A 570 2.26 30.75 18.70
CA ILE A 570 0.95 30.94 18.04
C ILE A 570 -0.20 30.85 19.07
N ALA A 571 -0.16 29.86 19.96
CA ALA A 571 -1.16 29.69 21.02
C ALA A 571 -1.20 30.89 21.98
N GLY A 572 -0.02 31.38 22.41
CA GLY A 572 0.09 32.58 23.25
C GLY A 572 -0.46 33.84 22.57
N ILE A 573 -0.15 34.04 21.28
CA ILE A 573 -0.69 35.15 20.47
C ILE A 573 -2.22 35.05 20.38
N HIS A 574 -2.77 33.86 20.13
CA HIS A 574 -4.20 33.63 20.03
C HIS A 574 -4.92 33.97 21.35
N ILE A 575 -4.42 33.49 22.49
CA ILE A 575 -4.97 33.80 23.83
C ILE A 575 -4.93 35.31 24.10
N ALA A 576 -3.81 35.98 23.77
CA ALA A 576 -3.67 37.43 23.95
C ALA A 576 -4.67 38.22 23.10
N LEU A 577 -4.89 37.83 21.84
CA LEU A 577 -5.85 38.46 20.93
C LEU A 577 -7.30 38.26 21.41
N VAL A 578 -7.69 37.02 21.76
CA VAL A 578 -9.04 36.72 22.28
C VAL A 578 -9.31 37.48 23.58
N THR A 579 -8.33 37.53 24.49
CA THR A 579 -8.44 38.29 25.75
C THR A 579 -8.61 39.78 25.47
N THR A 580 -7.79 40.35 24.57
CA THR A 580 -7.84 41.79 24.22
C THR A 580 -9.17 42.17 23.57
N ILE A 581 -9.67 41.35 22.64
CA ILE A 581 -10.98 41.57 21.99
C ILE A 581 -12.12 41.46 23.01
N THR A 582 -12.08 40.46 23.90
CA THR A 582 -13.09 40.25 24.96
C THR A 582 -13.12 41.41 25.96
N VAL A 583 -11.96 41.86 26.43
CA VAL A 583 -11.84 43.03 27.32
C VAL A 583 -12.32 44.31 26.62
N THR A 584 -11.93 44.52 25.37
CA THR A 584 -12.37 45.69 24.57
C THR A 584 -13.88 45.68 24.36
N PHE A 585 -14.48 44.52 24.09
CA PHE A 585 -15.93 44.35 23.99
C PHE A 585 -16.63 44.76 25.30
N PHE A 586 -16.19 44.25 26.45
CA PHE A 586 -16.78 44.60 27.75
C PHE A 586 -16.59 46.07 28.16
N LEU A 587 -15.50 46.72 27.74
CA LEU A 587 -15.22 48.13 28.06
C LEU A 587 -15.94 49.12 27.13
N ARG A 588 -16.07 48.81 25.83
CA ARG A 588 -16.68 49.72 24.84
C ARG A 588 -18.18 49.52 24.62
N THR A 589 -18.71 48.31 24.81
CA THR A 589 -20.17 48.08 24.70
C THR A 589 -20.88 48.45 26.02
N ARG A 590 -22.08 49.04 25.93
CA ARG A 590 -22.92 49.34 27.11
C ARG A 590 -24.32 48.75 27.05
N ALA A 591 -24.91 48.65 25.85
CA ALA A 591 -26.27 48.15 25.63
C ALA A 591 -26.35 46.89 24.73
N THR A 592 -25.31 46.55 23.98
CA THR A 592 -25.34 45.43 23.02
C THR A 592 -25.22 44.06 23.68
N ALA A 593 -26.04 43.10 23.23
CA ALA A 593 -26.04 41.71 23.67
C ALA A 593 -25.85 40.75 22.47
N LEU A 594 -24.93 39.79 22.59
CA LEU A 594 -24.47 38.97 21.47
C LEU A 594 -25.49 37.87 21.10
N GLY A 595 -26.46 38.21 20.27
CA GLY A 595 -27.50 37.32 19.76
C GLY A 595 -28.92 37.90 19.72
N ASN A 596 -29.13 39.15 20.14
CA ASN A 596 -30.47 39.78 20.13
C ASN A 596 -30.80 40.38 18.75
N ALA A 597 -31.74 39.77 18.02
CA ALA A 597 -32.14 40.21 16.69
C ALA A 597 -32.80 41.62 16.69
N TRP A 598 -33.52 41.99 17.75
CA TRP A 598 -34.20 43.29 17.82
C TRP A 598 -33.24 44.48 17.90
N GLN A 599 -32.00 44.27 18.35
CA GLN A 599 -30.97 45.31 18.34
C GLN A 599 -30.49 45.62 16.92
N ALA A 600 -30.32 44.60 16.07
CA ALA A 600 -30.00 44.79 14.66
C ALA A 600 -31.16 45.45 13.90
N ILE A 601 -32.40 45.03 14.18
CA ILE A 601 -33.61 45.64 13.61
C ILE A 601 -33.76 47.10 14.07
N GLY A 602 -33.51 47.40 15.33
CA GLY A 602 -33.55 48.76 15.87
C GLY A 602 -32.55 49.71 15.23
N GLN A 603 -31.29 49.26 15.05
CA GLN A 603 -30.26 50.04 14.37
C GLN A 603 -30.57 50.26 12.87
N ALA A 604 -31.28 49.34 12.22
CA ALA A 604 -31.75 49.52 10.84
C ALA A 604 -33.00 50.43 10.75
N ALA A 605 -33.85 50.43 11.78
CA ALA A 605 -35.12 51.16 11.80
C ALA A 605 -35.03 52.61 12.30
N GLU A 606 -33.85 53.05 12.78
CA GLU A 606 -33.58 54.47 13.10
C GLU A 606 -33.82 55.39 11.88
N VAL A 607 -33.76 54.83 10.66
CA VAL A 607 -34.05 55.50 9.38
C VAL A 607 -35.55 55.83 9.17
N THR A 608 -36.49 55.15 9.85
CA THR A 608 -37.95 55.29 9.59
C THR A 608 -38.77 55.84 10.75
N GLY A 609 -38.12 56.27 11.84
CA GLY A 609 -38.79 57.04 12.93
C GLY A 609 -39.87 56.29 13.71
N CYS A 610 -39.91 54.96 13.65
CA CYS A 610 -40.96 54.17 14.29
C CYS A 610 -40.65 53.91 15.78
N GLU A 611 -41.25 54.68 16.68
CA GLU A 611 -40.96 54.66 18.13
C GLU A 611 -41.11 53.25 18.76
N THR A 612 -42.07 52.46 18.28
CA THR A 612 -42.29 51.07 18.72
C THR A 612 -41.06 50.18 18.50
N VAL A 613 -40.35 50.37 17.38
CA VAL A 613 -39.15 49.58 17.04
C VAL A 613 -37.94 50.03 17.86
N TYR A 614 -37.84 51.33 18.15
CA TYR A 614 -36.80 51.86 19.03
C TYR A 614 -36.91 51.34 20.47
N ARG A 615 -38.14 51.14 20.98
CA ARG A 615 -38.37 50.46 22.27
C ARG A 615 -38.02 48.97 22.22
N ALA A 616 -38.37 48.26 21.14
CA ALA A 616 -38.07 46.84 20.98
C ALA A 616 -36.56 46.54 20.99
N ALA A 617 -35.72 47.46 20.49
CA ALA A 617 -34.26 47.33 20.51
C ALA A 617 -33.65 47.19 21.93
N GLY A 618 -34.33 47.67 22.96
CA GLY A 618 -33.90 47.54 24.36
C GLY A 618 -34.43 46.30 25.09
N MET A 619 -35.20 45.43 24.43
CA MET A 619 -35.93 44.32 25.05
C MET A 619 -35.34 42.95 24.68
N THR A 620 -35.55 41.95 25.53
CA THR A 620 -35.34 40.54 25.19
C THR A 620 -36.56 39.96 24.45
N ASP A 621 -36.39 38.83 23.75
CA ASP A 621 -37.49 38.18 23.01
C ASP A 621 -38.73 37.89 23.87
N GLU A 622 -38.55 37.45 25.12
CA GLU A 622 -39.68 37.22 26.04
C GLU A 622 -40.39 38.52 26.43
N GLN A 623 -39.64 39.60 26.66
CA GLN A 623 -40.21 40.91 27.00
C GLN A 623 -40.98 41.50 25.82
N MET A 624 -40.46 41.37 24.60
CA MET A 624 -41.16 41.80 23.38
C MET A 624 -42.42 40.96 23.13
N LYS A 625 -42.36 39.64 23.39
CA LYS A 625 -43.53 38.75 23.31
C LYS A 625 -44.60 39.16 24.32
N ALA A 626 -44.24 39.47 25.58
CA ALA A 626 -45.17 39.95 26.59
C ALA A 626 -45.82 41.31 26.22
N TYR A 627 -45.03 42.23 25.65
CA TYR A 627 -45.51 43.55 25.19
C TYR A 627 -46.53 43.47 24.04
N LEU A 628 -46.42 42.45 23.16
CA LEU A 628 -47.35 42.26 22.05
C LEU A 628 -48.72 41.67 22.46
N PHE A 629 -48.88 41.20 23.69
CA PHE A 629 -50.12 40.59 24.20
C PHE A 629 -50.90 41.46 25.21
N THR A 630 -50.55 42.75 25.37
CA THR A 630 -51.34 43.68 26.21
C THR A 630 -52.62 44.19 25.54
N PRO A 631 -53.71 44.52 26.29
CA PRO A 631 -55.07 44.57 25.73
C PRO A 631 -55.45 45.76 24.85
N GLU A 632 -54.58 46.77 24.67
CA GLU A 632 -54.93 48.05 24.01
C GLU A 632 -55.12 47.98 22.48
N PHE A 633 -54.92 46.81 21.85
CA PHE A 633 -54.92 46.65 20.38
C PHE A 633 -56.07 45.81 19.79
N ALA A 634 -57.16 45.58 20.54
CA ALA A 634 -58.34 44.83 20.05
C ALA A 634 -59.34 45.71 19.27
N ILE A 635 -59.73 45.29 18.05
CA ILE A 635 -60.68 46.00 17.16
C ILE A 635 -62.01 45.21 17.03
N PRO A 636 -63.20 45.85 17.07
CA PRO A 636 -64.52 45.18 17.03
C PRO A 636 -65.03 44.81 15.61
N PRO A 637 -66.11 43.99 15.49
CA PRO A 637 -66.56 43.37 14.21
C PRO A 637 -67.56 44.20 13.35
N ARG A 638 -67.84 43.71 12.12
CA ARG A 638 -68.49 44.41 10.98
C ARG A 638 -70.03 44.25 10.82
N THR A 639 -70.67 45.32 10.31
CA THR A 639 -72.00 45.41 9.63
C THR A 639 -72.09 46.76 8.87
N THR A 640 -72.75 47.01 7.72
CA THR A 640 -73.44 46.16 6.71
C THR A 640 -73.17 46.63 5.25
N LEU A 641 -74.06 47.39 4.57
CA LEU A 641 -74.02 47.65 3.10
C LEU A 641 -74.90 48.86 2.63
N GLN A 642 -74.69 49.31 1.36
CA GLN A 642 -75.53 50.19 0.49
C GLN A 642 -75.52 51.74 0.76
N SER A 643 -75.62 52.64 -0.24
CA SER A 643 -75.53 52.58 -1.74
C SER A 643 -75.40 54.00 -2.38
N ILE A 644 -75.31 54.07 -3.73
CA ILE A 644 -75.49 55.24 -4.67
C ILE A 644 -74.20 55.89 -5.26
N ASN A 645 -74.28 56.17 -6.58
CA ASN A 645 -73.27 56.70 -7.53
C ASN A 645 -73.24 58.27 -7.49
N SER A 646 -72.26 59.03 -8.01
CA SER A 646 -71.62 58.99 -9.34
C SER A 646 -70.46 60.01 -9.47
N THR A 647 -69.53 59.76 -10.40
CA THR A 647 -68.73 60.74 -11.19
C THR A 647 -68.09 61.96 -10.47
N ASP A 648 -66.79 61.88 -10.15
CA ASP A 648 -65.74 62.40 -11.04
C ASP A 648 -64.31 62.00 -10.61
N ASN A 649 -63.33 62.29 -11.48
CA ASN A 649 -62.02 61.63 -11.64
C ASN A 649 -60.88 62.31 -10.80
N PRO A 650 -59.60 61.83 -10.81
CA PRO A 650 -59.07 60.54 -10.33
C PRO A 650 -57.93 60.70 -9.30
N ALA A 651 -57.97 60.01 -8.15
CA ALA A 651 -56.83 59.94 -7.21
C ALA A 651 -56.89 58.73 -6.25
N TRP A 652 -56.19 57.65 -6.61
CA TRP A 652 -55.64 56.58 -5.75
C TRP A 652 -56.53 56.04 -4.59
N ARG A 653 -57.22 54.91 -4.84
CA ARG A 653 -57.83 54.08 -3.79
C ARG A 653 -57.24 52.65 -3.78
N THR A 654 -56.37 52.41 -2.81
CA THR A 654 -55.99 51.12 -2.16
C THR A 654 -56.29 49.77 -2.84
N GLU A 655 -55.25 48.95 -3.02
CA GLU A 655 -55.32 47.47 -3.03
C GLU A 655 -54.35 46.91 -1.97
N LYS A 656 -54.87 46.15 -0.98
CA LYS A 656 -54.89 44.68 -0.89
C LYS A 656 -53.51 43.99 -0.88
N LYS A 657 -53.33 43.10 0.11
CA LYS A 657 -52.27 42.08 0.12
C LYS A 657 -52.33 41.23 -1.15
N THR A 658 -51.41 41.43 -2.07
CA THR A 658 -51.04 40.42 -3.08
C THR A 658 -50.09 39.39 -2.46
N LYS A 659 -50.21 38.13 -2.86
CA LYS A 659 -49.25 37.08 -2.51
C LYS A 659 -47.86 37.49 -3.02
N LYS A 660 -46.79 37.15 -2.27
CA LYS A 660 -45.45 37.10 -2.84
C LYS A 660 -45.41 35.97 -3.88
N THR A 661 -45.59 36.30 -5.14
CA THR A 661 -45.42 35.37 -6.26
C THR A 661 -43.94 35.35 -6.66
N ARG A 662 -43.39 34.17 -6.93
CA ARG A 662 -41.98 33.98 -7.30
C ARG A 662 -41.74 34.52 -8.72
N CYS A 663 -40.70 35.31 -8.91
CA CYS A 663 -40.24 35.73 -10.23
C CYS A 663 -39.44 34.59 -10.89
N ASP A 664 -39.52 34.46 -12.21
CA ASP A 664 -38.76 33.51 -13.03
C ASP A 664 -37.44 34.09 -13.57
N GLU A 665 -37.11 35.35 -13.21
CA GLU A 665 -35.87 36.08 -13.53
C GLU A 665 -35.58 36.33 -15.03
N ASP A 666 -36.50 35.95 -15.91
CA ASP A 666 -36.49 36.30 -17.34
C ASP A 666 -36.77 37.81 -17.57
N PHE A 667 -36.45 38.35 -18.75
CA PHE A 667 -36.71 39.78 -19.05
C PHE A 667 -37.35 40.03 -20.44
N PRO A 668 -38.62 40.49 -20.51
CA PRO A 668 -39.56 40.65 -19.39
C PRO A 668 -39.97 39.28 -18.81
N CYS A 669 -40.08 39.22 -17.49
CA CYS A 669 -40.42 38.00 -16.75
C CYS A 669 -41.79 37.46 -17.18
N GLY A 670 -42.00 36.14 -17.12
CA GLY A 670 -43.19 35.49 -17.68
C GLY A 670 -44.49 36.06 -17.14
N LEU A 671 -44.49 36.43 -15.86
CA LEU A 671 -45.61 37.10 -15.19
C LEU A 671 -45.90 38.49 -15.78
N CYS A 672 -44.89 39.36 -15.95
CA CYS A 672 -45.08 40.68 -16.58
C CYS A 672 -45.51 40.56 -18.05
N LYS A 673 -45.03 39.53 -18.76
CA LYS A 673 -45.40 39.22 -20.14
C LYS A 673 -46.85 38.74 -20.27
N SER A 674 -47.34 37.96 -19.30
CA SER A 674 -48.75 37.51 -19.23
C SER A 674 -49.74 38.60 -18.79
N LEU A 675 -49.26 39.64 -18.11
CA LEU A 675 -50.06 40.75 -17.59
C LEU A 675 -49.93 42.03 -18.43
N ASP A 676 -49.15 42.00 -19.51
CA ASP A 676 -48.82 43.12 -20.41
C ASP A 676 -48.32 44.38 -19.68
N LEU A 677 -47.49 44.18 -18.64
CA LEU A 677 -46.94 45.23 -17.78
C LEU A 677 -45.45 45.47 -18.05
N GLN A 678 -45.04 46.74 -18.12
CA GLN A 678 -43.65 47.12 -18.36
C GLN A 678 -42.73 46.73 -17.18
N CYS A 679 -41.92 45.69 -17.36
CA CYS A 679 -41.00 45.18 -16.35
C CYS A 679 -39.86 46.19 -16.06
N LYS A 680 -39.83 46.76 -14.85
CA LYS A 680 -38.78 47.67 -14.36
C LYS A 680 -37.93 47.02 -13.28
N PHE A 681 -36.93 46.23 -13.70
CA PHE A 681 -35.80 45.83 -12.87
C PHE A 681 -34.49 46.41 -13.43
N THR A 682 -33.60 46.88 -12.56
CA THR A 682 -32.36 47.54 -12.97
C THR A 682 -31.33 46.52 -13.44
N GLN A 683 -30.95 46.62 -14.72
CA GLN A 683 -30.08 45.64 -15.37
C GLN A 683 -28.67 45.61 -14.74
N ARG A 684 -28.26 44.45 -14.21
CA ARG A 684 -26.86 44.21 -13.84
C ARG A 684 -26.03 44.20 -15.12
N LYS A 685 -24.95 44.99 -15.21
CA LYS A 685 -24.05 44.94 -16.39
C LYS A 685 -23.43 43.55 -16.48
N ALA A 686 -23.73 42.84 -17.56
CA ALA A 686 -23.15 41.53 -17.85
C ALA A 686 -21.62 41.61 -17.95
N THR A 687 -20.95 40.62 -17.38
CA THR A 687 -19.52 40.41 -17.55
C THR A 687 -19.22 39.91 -18.98
N ARG A 688 -17.97 40.08 -19.42
CA ARG A 688 -17.53 39.72 -20.78
C ARG A 688 -17.78 38.24 -21.14
N ASN A 689 -17.84 37.37 -20.14
CA ASN A 689 -18.09 35.93 -20.31
C ASN A 689 -19.59 35.61 -20.45
N GLU A 690 -20.47 36.36 -19.79
CA GLU A 690 -21.92 36.24 -19.93
C GLU A 690 -22.39 36.77 -21.29
N ALA A 691 -21.75 37.83 -21.80
CA ALA A 691 -22.01 38.37 -23.14
C ALA A 691 -21.65 37.39 -24.27
N SER A 692 -20.55 36.63 -24.14
CA SER A 692 -20.18 35.60 -25.12
C SER A 692 -21.08 34.36 -25.03
N LEU A 693 -21.50 33.95 -23.82
CA LEU A 693 -22.47 32.87 -23.65
C LEU A 693 -23.84 33.23 -24.27
N GLY A 694 -24.33 34.45 -24.05
CA GLY A 694 -25.56 34.97 -24.67
C GLY A 694 -25.47 35.05 -26.20
N MET A 695 -24.28 35.36 -26.76
CA MET A 695 -24.05 35.33 -28.19
C MET A 695 -24.13 33.90 -28.76
N ILE A 696 -23.57 32.91 -28.06
CA ILE A 696 -23.63 31.49 -28.44
C ILE A 696 -25.08 30.98 -28.40
N VAL A 697 -25.84 31.28 -27.35
CA VAL A 697 -27.26 30.89 -27.24
C VAL A 697 -28.11 31.52 -28.35
N ASN A 698 -27.86 32.78 -28.71
CA ASN A 698 -28.55 33.42 -29.83
C ASN A 698 -28.11 32.88 -31.21
N ILE A 699 -26.88 32.38 -31.35
CA ILE A 699 -26.45 31.65 -32.55
C ILE A 699 -27.15 30.29 -32.64
N LEU A 700 -27.27 29.55 -31.53
CA LEU A 700 -27.96 28.26 -31.48
C LEU A 700 -29.45 28.39 -31.85
N ARG A 701 -30.18 29.35 -31.26
CA ARG A 701 -31.59 29.63 -31.66
C ARG A 701 -31.73 30.04 -33.12
N ARG A 702 -30.72 30.72 -33.70
CA ARG A 702 -30.69 31.11 -35.12
C ARG A 702 -30.33 29.95 -36.05
N ILE A 703 -29.78 28.86 -35.50
CA ILE A 703 -29.53 27.60 -36.21
C ILE A 703 -30.80 26.72 -36.15
N GLU A 704 -31.43 26.57 -34.99
CA GLU A 704 -32.73 25.88 -34.87
C GLU A 704 -33.78 26.50 -35.81
N GLY A 705 -33.99 27.82 -35.73
CA GLY A 705 -34.91 28.54 -36.63
C GLY A 705 -34.50 28.60 -38.11
N LYS A 706 -33.41 27.93 -38.52
CA LYS A 706 -33.03 27.69 -39.92
C LYS A 706 -33.13 26.23 -40.34
N ILE A 707 -33.20 25.30 -39.38
CA ILE A 707 -33.30 23.86 -39.63
C ILE A 707 -34.75 23.46 -39.95
N ASP A 708 -35.75 24.17 -39.41
CA ASP A 708 -37.17 23.90 -39.72
C ASP A 708 -37.57 24.34 -41.15
N ASP A 709 -36.94 25.36 -41.71
CA ASP A 709 -37.27 25.95 -43.03
C ASP A 709 -36.59 25.26 -44.24
N SER A 710 -35.91 24.12 -44.05
CA SER A 710 -35.16 23.45 -45.13
C SER A 710 -35.44 21.94 -45.28
N LYS A 711 -36.68 21.62 -45.68
CA LYS A 711 -37.06 20.31 -46.26
C LYS A 711 -37.79 20.48 -47.60
N LEU A 712 -37.04 20.49 -48.71
CA LEU A 712 -37.50 20.07 -50.05
C LEU A 712 -36.32 19.88 -51.02
N ASP A 713 -36.48 18.90 -51.93
CA ASP A 713 -35.82 18.68 -53.23
C ASP A 713 -34.36 18.13 -53.39
N SER A 714 -34.32 16.80 -53.57
CA SER A 714 -33.72 16.00 -54.67
C SER A 714 -32.26 16.19 -55.21
N ASN A 715 -31.46 15.11 -55.03
CA ASN A 715 -30.63 14.32 -56.00
C ASN A 715 -30.47 14.76 -57.49
N PRO A 716 -29.49 14.20 -58.27
CA PRO A 716 -28.15 13.62 -57.95
C PRO A 716 -27.01 13.96 -58.98
N THR A 717 -25.75 13.54 -58.72
CA THR A 717 -24.67 13.03 -59.66
C THR A 717 -23.26 13.21 -59.03
N GLU A 718 -22.46 12.15 -58.85
CA GLU A 718 -21.31 11.69 -59.70
C GLU A 718 -20.18 12.74 -59.90
N ASN A 719 -18.86 12.47 -59.79
CA ASN A 719 -18.02 11.28 -59.51
C ASN A 719 -16.55 11.78 -59.29
N HIS A 720 -15.49 11.08 -58.81
CA HIS A 720 -15.24 9.68 -58.39
C HIS A 720 -13.90 9.56 -57.58
N ARG A 721 -13.78 8.60 -56.62
CA ARG A 721 -12.55 7.94 -56.05
C ARG A 721 -11.53 8.81 -55.25
N SER A 722 -11.01 8.39 -54.09
CA SER A 722 -10.36 7.09 -53.79
C SER A 722 -10.68 6.50 -52.39
N ILE A 723 -10.22 5.27 -52.13
CA ILE A 723 -10.71 4.33 -51.09
C ILE A 723 -9.76 4.20 -49.86
N ALA A 724 -10.36 3.96 -48.69
CA ALA A 724 -9.81 3.41 -47.43
C ALA A 724 -8.72 4.18 -46.65
N ALA A 725 -9.15 4.83 -45.54
CA ALA A 725 -8.54 4.73 -44.19
C ALA A 725 -9.27 5.68 -43.21
N ALA A 726 -10.07 5.15 -42.27
CA ALA A 726 -10.73 5.97 -41.24
C ALA A 726 -10.98 5.18 -39.93
N LEU A 727 -9.90 4.81 -39.24
CA LEU A 727 -9.91 4.51 -37.79
C LEU A 727 -8.68 5.15 -37.14
N ARG A 728 -8.84 5.57 -35.87
CA ARG A 728 -7.87 6.27 -34.99
C ARG A 728 -7.77 7.81 -35.20
N PRO A 729 -7.29 8.57 -34.19
CA PRO A 729 -7.75 8.52 -32.80
C PRO A 729 -7.87 9.92 -32.13
N PHE A 730 -8.46 9.97 -30.94
CA PHE A 730 -8.27 11.07 -29.99
C PHE A 730 -6.82 11.11 -29.49
N ASN A 731 -6.18 12.30 -29.43
CA ASN A 731 -5.32 12.72 -28.30
C ASN A 731 -4.92 14.22 -28.38
N PRO A 732 -4.39 14.83 -27.29
CA PRO A 732 -4.65 16.25 -26.97
C PRO A 732 -3.37 17.11 -26.86
N ARG A 733 -3.53 18.41 -26.53
CA ARG A 733 -2.54 19.17 -25.73
C ARG A 733 -3.10 20.47 -25.12
N SER A 734 -2.87 20.63 -23.81
CA SER A 734 -2.97 21.88 -23.04
C SER A 734 -1.61 22.62 -23.08
N PRO A 735 -1.44 23.86 -22.57
CA PRO A 735 -1.27 24.11 -21.11
C PRO A 735 -1.94 25.41 -20.57
N ALA A 736 -2.45 25.43 -19.32
CA ALA A 736 -1.82 25.98 -18.08
C ALA A 736 -1.42 27.48 -18.16
N ASN A 737 -1.86 28.41 -17.29
CA ASN A 737 -1.68 28.57 -15.82
C ASN A 737 -2.51 29.82 -15.37
N SER A 738 -2.75 30.20 -14.10
CA SER A 738 -2.45 29.67 -12.75
C SER A 738 -3.26 30.46 -11.68
N SER A 739 -3.54 29.83 -10.52
CA SER A 739 -3.64 30.40 -9.14
C SER A 739 -4.32 31.76 -8.91
N GLU A 740 -5.40 31.93 -8.12
CA GLU A 740 -5.61 31.73 -6.66
C GLU A 740 -6.03 33.08 -6.05
N VAL A 741 -7.26 33.22 -5.52
CA VAL A 741 -7.59 34.18 -4.44
C VAL A 741 -8.78 33.66 -3.61
N LEU A 742 -8.49 33.20 -2.38
CA LEU A 742 -9.35 33.18 -1.16
C LEU A 742 -10.78 32.59 -1.20
N GLY A 743 -11.06 31.58 -0.35
CA GLY A 743 -12.40 31.41 0.26
C GLY A 743 -12.90 29.99 0.56
N VAL A 744 -12.78 29.57 1.83
CA VAL A 744 -13.51 28.48 2.55
C VAL A 744 -15.05 28.51 2.31
N PRO A 745 -15.87 27.43 2.46
CA PRO A 745 -15.70 25.95 2.43
C PRO A 745 -16.70 25.22 1.46
N SER A 746 -16.68 23.87 1.38
CA SER A 746 -17.90 23.00 1.37
C SER A 746 -17.61 21.49 1.28
N PHE A 747 -17.38 20.82 2.43
CA PHE A 747 -17.41 19.34 2.52
C PHE A 747 -18.66 18.82 3.24
N LEU A 748 -19.60 19.71 3.59
CA LEU A 748 -20.88 19.42 4.24
C LEU A 748 -22.07 19.89 3.38
N ARG A 749 -21.92 19.90 2.05
CA ARG A 749 -23.06 19.87 1.14
C ARG A 749 -23.36 18.43 0.79
N GLN A 750 -24.06 17.79 1.72
CA GLN A 750 -24.83 16.60 1.48
C GLN A 750 -25.86 16.95 0.40
N GLU A 751 -25.66 16.45 -0.82
CA GLU A 751 -26.83 16.16 -1.65
C GLU A 751 -27.57 15.05 -0.90
N THR A 752 -28.70 15.42 -0.32
CA THR A 752 -29.66 14.48 0.21
C THR A 752 -30.16 13.64 -0.96
N ILE A 753 -29.55 12.47 -1.14
CA ILE A 753 -30.31 11.32 -1.65
C ILE A 753 -31.45 11.15 -0.66
N ASP A 754 -32.67 11.45 -1.11
CA ASP A 754 -33.83 11.47 -0.24
C ASP A 754 -33.96 10.14 0.50
N SER A 755 -34.06 10.24 1.83
CA SER A 755 -34.47 9.11 2.65
C SER A 755 -35.88 8.68 2.23
N PRO A 756 -36.22 7.38 2.31
CA PRO A 756 -37.52 6.88 1.85
C PRO A 756 -38.66 7.70 2.49
N ALA A 757 -39.63 8.04 1.64
CA ALA A 757 -40.67 9.02 1.94
C ALA A 757 -41.39 8.74 3.27
N ALA A 758 -41.82 9.82 3.93
CA ALA A 758 -42.77 9.71 5.03
C ALA A 758 -44.06 9.00 4.58
N PRO A 759 -44.82 8.33 5.49
CA PRO A 759 -45.89 7.39 5.12
C PRO A 759 -47.19 8.02 4.55
N THR A 760 -47.10 9.17 3.88
CA THR A 760 -48.23 10.02 3.47
C THR A 760 -48.20 10.46 2.01
N ASP A 761 -47.34 9.89 1.18
CA ASP A 761 -47.38 10.10 -0.28
C ASP A 761 -48.29 9.04 -0.93
N PRO A 762 -49.39 9.41 -1.63
CA PRO A 762 -50.41 8.45 -2.07
C PRO A 762 -50.00 7.56 -3.25
N ASN A 763 -48.91 7.86 -3.96
CA ASN A 763 -48.36 7.07 -5.06
C ASN A 763 -46.83 6.90 -4.89
N PRO A 764 -46.34 5.87 -4.20
CA PRO A 764 -44.90 5.64 -4.05
C PRO A 764 -44.25 5.25 -5.38
N ALA A 765 -43.05 5.77 -5.66
CA ALA A 765 -42.29 5.44 -6.87
C ALA A 765 -41.88 3.95 -6.90
N ILE A 766 -41.93 3.33 -8.08
CA ILE A 766 -41.53 1.93 -8.28
C ILE A 766 -40.04 1.80 -7.99
N SER A 767 -39.66 0.93 -7.05
CA SER A 767 -38.25 0.71 -6.72
C SER A 767 -37.50 -0.09 -7.79
N PHE A 768 -36.20 0.16 -7.90
CA PHE A 768 -35.31 -0.62 -8.74
C PHE A 768 -34.94 -1.98 -8.14
N SER A 769 -35.04 -2.15 -6.82
CA SER A 769 -34.72 -3.41 -6.14
C SER A 769 -35.77 -4.50 -6.44
N ALA A 770 -35.34 -5.67 -6.89
CA ALA A 770 -36.22 -6.81 -7.18
C ALA A 770 -36.95 -7.31 -5.92
N HIS A 771 -36.31 -7.25 -4.76
CA HIS A 771 -36.92 -7.55 -3.47
C HIS A 771 -38.20 -6.74 -3.16
N GLN A 772 -38.39 -5.57 -3.81
CA GLN A 772 -39.59 -4.75 -3.64
C GLN A 772 -40.81 -5.26 -4.42
N VAL A 773 -40.62 -6.16 -5.40
CA VAL A 773 -41.73 -6.78 -6.17
C VAL A 773 -42.66 -7.55 -5.24
N LEU A 774 -42.13 -8.15 -4.16
CA LEU A 774 -42.95 -8.81 -3.14
C LEU A 774 -43.96 -7.87 -2.47
N PHE A 775 -43.71 -6.56 -2.41
CA PHE A 775 -44.58 -5.58 -1.76
C PHE A 775 -45.65 -5.00 -2.69
N TRP A 776 -45.65 -5.36 -3.98
CA TRP A 776 -46.68 -4.93 -4.92
C TRP A 776 -48.06 -5.50 -4.50
N PRO A 777 -49.15 -4.70 -4.49
CA PRO A 777 -50.45 -5.16 -3.99
C PRO A 777 -50.99 -6.42 -4.68
N ALA A 778 -50.78 -6.53 -6.00
CA ALA A 778 -51.17 -7.69 -6.80
C ALA A 778 -50.31 -8.94 -6.57
N ILE A 779 -49.10 -8.79 -6.03
CA ILE A 779 -48.23 -9.92 -5.66
C ILE A 779 -48.55 -10.35 -4.22
N GLN A 780 -48.74 -9.39 -3.29
CA GLN A 780 -49.16 -9.64 -1.91
C GLN A 780 -50.46 -10.45 -1.80
N SER A 781 -51.40 -10.32 -2.74
CA SER A 781 -52.63 -11.14 -2.76
C SER A 781 -52.36 -12.62 -3.10
N ALA A 782 -51.33 -12.90 -3.92
CA ALA A 782 -50.98 -14.24 -4.40
C ALA A 782 -49.94 -14.98 -3.53
N LEU A 783 -49.23 -14.29 -2.63
CA LEU A 783 -48.23 -14.90 -1.74
C LEU A 783 -48.86 -15.81 -0.65
N PRO A 784 -48.12 -16.78 -0.10
CA PRO A 784 -48.53 -17.52 1.10
C PRO A 784 -48.57 -16.61 2.34
N GLU A 785 -49.49 -16.88 3.28
CA GLU A 785 -49.66 -16.06 4.51
C GLU A 785 -48.39 -15.97 5.38
N SER A 786 -47.56 -17.03 5.41
CA SER A 786 -46.25 -16.99 6.09
C SER A 786 -45.30 -15.95 5.51
N VAL A 787 -45.32 -15.76 4.19
CA VAL A 787 -44.50 -14.76 3.48
C VAL A 787 -45.09 -13.36 3.68
N LYS A 788 -46.41 -13.20 3.64
CA LYS A 788 -47.08 -11.92 3.94
C LYS A 788 -46.75 -11.42 5.35
N LEU A 789 -46.83 -12.32 6.35
CA LEU A 789 -46.49 -11.99 7.74
C LEU A 789 -45.01 -11.60 7.87
N MET A 790 -44.09 -12.30 7.19
CA MET A 790 -42.68 -11.92 7.10
C MET A 790 -42.50 -10.52 6.51
N CYS A 791 -43.13 -10.22 5.36
CA CYS A 791 -43.09 -8.89 4.74
C CYS A 791 -43.65 -7.79 5.66
N GLN A 792 -44.73 -8.07 6.41
CA GLN A 792 -45.31 -7.12 7.36
C GLN A 792 -44.40 -6.85 8.57
N MET A 793 -43.78 -7.89 9.14
CA MET A 793 -42.86 -7.78 10.28
C MET A 793 -41.51 -7.16 9.90
N GLN A 794 -40.97 -7.52 8.73
CA GLN A 794 -39.63 -7.14 8.28
C GLN A 794 -39.61 -5.94 7.31
N GLY A 795 -40.76 -5.45 6.85
CA GLY A 795 -40.89 -4.24 6.03
C GLY A 795 -40.10 -4.28 4.70
N SER A 796 -40.09 -3.16 3.98
CA SER A 796 -39.41 -3.04 2.68
C SER A 796 -37.89 -3.29 2.73
N THR A 797 -37.25 -3.12 3.89
CA THR A 797 -35.80 -3.34 4.08
C THR A 797 -35.44 -4.73 4.62
N TYR A 798 -36.33 -5.72 4.49
CA TYR A 798 -36.13 -7.06 5.04
C TYR A 798 -34.82 -7.73 4.60
N SER A 799 -34.45 -7.63 3.31
CA SER A 799 -33.26 -8.28 2.76
C SER A 799 -31.98 -7.74 3.38
N THR A 800 -31.86 -6.41 3.46
CA THR A 800 -30.74 -5.72 4.12
C THR A 800 -30.65 -6.08 5.61
N ARG A 801 -31.79 -6.17 6.32
CA ARG A 801 -31.82 -6.52 7.75
C ARG A 801 -31.48 -7.98 8.02
N LEU A 802 -31.97 -8.91 7.19
CA LEU A 802 -31.67 -10.33 7.28
C LEU A 802 -30.17 -10.57 7.05
N GLU A 803 -29.59 -9.98 6.00
CA GLU A 803 -28.17 -10.12 5.71
C GLU A 803 -27.27 -9.43 6.76
N ALA A 804 -27.68 -8.29 7.32
CA ALA A 804 -26.98 -7.66 8.44
C ALA A 804 -27.03 -8.51 9.74
N SER A 805 -27.95 -9.46 9.85
CA SER A 805 -28.04 -10.39 10.98
C SER A 805 -27.24 -11.70 10.80
N ARG A 806 -26.60 -11.88 9.63
CA ARG A 806 -25.86 -13.11 9.30
C ARG A 806 -24.67 -13.32 10.27
N PRO A 807 -24.44 -14.55 10.78
CA PRO A 807 -23.30 -14.84 11.64
C PRO A 807 -21.94 -14.51 10.98
N LYS A 808 -20.97 -14.08 11.77
CA LYS A 808 -19.58 -13.85 11.32
C LYS A 808 -18.96 -15.15 10.76
N LEU A 809 -18.00 -15.03 9.85
CA LEU A 809 -17.24 -16.20 9.36
C LEU A 809 -16.56 -16.93 10.53
N PRO A 810 -16.54 -18.28 10.54
CA PRO A 810 -15.89 -19.06 11.59
C PRO A 810 -14.37 -18.89 11.54
N HIS A 811 -13.73 -19.09 12.70
CA HIS A 811 -12.27 -19.15 12.82
C HIS A 811 -11.82 -20.60 12.61
N ALA A 812 -10.69 -20.79 11.94
CA ALA A 812 -10.14 -22.10 11.63
C ALA A 812 -8.64 -22.16 11.90
N THR A 813 -8.12 -23.39 12.00
CA THR A 813 -6.78 -23.72 12.50
C THR A 813 -5.72 -23.71 11.39
N SER A 814 -4.45 -23.74 11.80
CA SER A 814 -3.22 -23.76 10.99
C SER A 814 -3.31 -24.34 9.57
N VAL A 815 -2.75 -23.60 8.60
CA VAL A 815 -2.65 -23.96 7.19
C VAL A 815 -1.23 -24.38 6.84
N ASP A 816 -1.09 -25.47 6.08
CA ASP A 816 0.15 -25.87 5.41
C ASP A 816 0.09 -25.52 3.92
N ILE A 817 1.20 -25.10 3.31
CA ILE A 817 1.21 -24.40 2.01
C ILE A 817 1.92 -25.24 0.93
N SER A 818 1.16 -26.08 0.22
CA SER A 818 1.63 -26.76 -0.99
C SER A 818 1.14 -26.05 -2.26
N SER A 819 2.05 -25.57 -3.11
CA SER A 819 1.74 -24.75 -4.30
C SER A 819 1.74 -25.56 -5.61
N ASP A 820 0.58 -25.81 -6.23
CA ASP A 820 0.56 -26.35 -7.62
C ASP A 820 -0.72 -26.08 -8.46
N TRP A 821 -1.45 -24.98 -8.24
CA TRP A 821 -2.70 -24.72 -8.99
C TRP A 821 -2.87 -23.29 -9.56
N LEU A 822 -1.95 -22.36 -9.29
CA LEU A 822 -2.08 -20.90 -9.51
C LEU A 822 -2.35 -20.41 -10.96
N SER A 823 -2.42 -21.29 -11.97
CA SER A 823 -2.34 -20.94 -13.40
C SER A 823 -3.65 -20.50 -14.09
N LYS A 824 -4.79 -20.41 -13.39
CA LYS A 824 -6.13 -20.25 -14.03
C LYS A 824 -7.07 -19.16 -13.45
N LEU A 825 -6.55 -18.12 -12.78
CA LEU A 825 -7.38 -17.02 -12.26
C LEU A 825 -7.10 -15.67 -13.00
N THR A 826 -7.55 -15.55 -14.25
CA THR A 826 -7.49 -14.30 -15.04
C THR A 826 -8.54 -13.29 -14.57
N ASN A 827 -8.18 -12.47 -13.57
CA ASN A 827 -9.05 -11.40 -13.05
C ASN A 827 -8.38 -10.01 -13.18
N PRO A 828 -9.03 -9.00 -13.77
CA PRO A 828 -8.44 -7.69 -14.04
C PRO A 828 -8.09 -6.85 -12.78
N ILE A 829 -8.40 -7.31 -11.57
CA ILE A 829 -7.89 -6.73 -10.32
C ILE A 829 -6.37 -6.84 -10.25
N LEU A 830 -5.77 -7.92 -10.77
CA LEU A 830 -4.34 -8.16 -10.76
C LEU A 830 -3.78 -8.17 -12.17
N ASP A 831 -2.63 -7.52 -12.36
CA ASP A 831 -1.78 -7.74 -13.52
C ASP A 831 -1.02 -9.05 -13.31
N GLN A 832 -1.26 -10.06 -14.16
CA GLN A 832 -0.76 -11.42 -13.96
C GLN A 832 0.78 -11.46 -13.86
N LYS A 833 1.45 -10.71 -14.73
CA LYS A 833 2.92 -10.60 -14.77
C LYS A 833 3.46 -10.00 -13.47
N THR A 834 2.89 -8.88 -13.03
CA THR A 834 3.26 -8.21 -11.77
C THR A 834 2.97 -9.09 -10.54
N TYR A 835 1.85 -9.83 -10.55
CA TYR A 835 1.52 -10.76 -9.48
C TYR A 835 2.60 -11.84 -9.33
N PHE A 836 2.92 -12.58 -10.39
CA PHE A 836 3.91 -13.65 -10.31
C PHE A 836 5.36 -13.14 -10.13
N GLN A 837 5.75 -12.08 -10.84
CA GLN A 837 7.13 -11.57 -10.79
C GLN A 837 7.46 -10.77 -9.53
N ARG A 838 6.47 -10.16 -8.87
CA ARG A 838 6.69 -9.26 -7.72
C ARG A 838 5.87 -9.65 -6.50
N THR A 839 4.54 -9.73 -6.60
CA THR A 839 3.67 -9.94 -5.42
C THR A 839 3.90 -11.31 -4.78
N LEU A 840 3.95 -12.37 -5.60
CA LEU A 840 4.22 -13.73 -5.14
C LEU A 840 5.65 -13.89 -4.62
N GLY A 841 6.64 -13.32 -5.32
CA GLY A 841 8.04 -13.31 -4.89
C GLY A 841 8.21 -12.68 -3.50
N VAL A 842 7.69 -11.47 -3.30
CA VAL A 842 7.77 -10.77 -1.99
C VAL A 842 7.04 -11.53 -0.87
N ALA A 843 5.92 -12.20 -1.17
CA ALA A 843 5.23 -13.04 -0.20
C ALA A 843 6.06 -14.28 0.19
N ILE A 844 6.71 -14.94 -0.77
CA ILE A 844 7.55 -16.12 -0.53
C ILE A 844 8.85 -15.71 0.20
N ASP A 845 9.57 -14.71 -0.30
CA ASP A 845 10.82 -14.20 0.30
C ASP A 845 10.58 -13.66 1.72
N GLY A 846 9.39 -13.08 1.97
CA GLY A 846 8.95 -12.62 3.28
C GLY A 846 8.36 -13.70 4.19
N ASN A 847 8.40 -14.98 3.80
CA ASN A 847 7.77 -16.13 4.47
C ASN A 847 6.32 -15.86 4.92
N PHE A 848 5.53 -15.30 4.01
CA PHE A 848 4.16 -14.83 4.21
C PHE A 848 3.98 -13.87 5.41
N GLY A 849 4.92 -12.97 5.67
CA GLY A 849 4.87 -12.00 6.77
C GLY A 849 3.64 -11.06 6.79
N ILE A 850 3.58 -10.16 7.77
CA ILE A 850 2.53 -9.12 7.85
C ILE A 850 2.85 -8.00 6.85
N CYS A 851 2.66 -8.29 5.57
CA CYS A 851 2.75 -7.35 4.46
C CYS A 851 1.59 -7.55 3.48
N ILE A 852 1.36 -6.56 2.63
CA ILE A 852 0.17 -6.52 1.78
C ILE A 852 0.24 -7.54 0.65
N GLU A 853 1.43 -7.85 0.13
CA GLU A 853 1.67 -8.90 -0.85
C GLU A 853 1.26 -10.27 -0.30
N SER A 854 1.67 -10.61 0.92
CA SER A 854 1.26 -11.86 1.58
C SER A 854 -0.25 -11.93 1.76
N CYS A 855 -0.89 -10.81 2.12
CA CYS A 855 -2.35 -10.74 2.23
C CYS A 855 -3.04 -10.96 0.88
N ILE A 856 -2.54 -10.35 -0.21
CA ILE A 856 -3.05 -10.56 -1.58
C ILE A 856 -2.88 -12.02 -2.00
N VAL A 857 -1.70 -12.61 -1.82
CA VAL A 857 -1.43 -14.02 -2.21
C VAL A 857 -2.33 -14.97 -1.41
N LEU A 858 -2.54 -14.75 -0.11
CA LEU A 858 -3.47 -15.56 0.69
C LEU A 858 -4.93 -15.46 0.20
N VAL A 859 -5.42 -14.28 -0.20
CA VAL A 859 -6.78 -14.17 -0.77
C VAL A 859 -6.87 -14.78 -2.18
N VAL A 860 -5.83 -14.63 -3.02
CA VAL A 860 -5.75 -15.36 -4.29
C VAL A 860 -5.79 -16.86 -4.03
N MET A 861 -5.05 -17.36 -3.03
CA MET A 861 -5.04 -18.77 -2.64
C MET A 861 -6.43 -19.27 -2.20
N ALA A 862 -7.17 -18.45 -1.45
CA ALA A 862 -8.55 -18.74 -1.09
C ALA A 862 -9.48 -18.84 -2.32
N LEU A 863 -9.44 -17.83 -3.21
CA LEU A 863 -10.28 -17.76 -4.40
C LEU A 863 -10.03 -18.90 -5.40
N GLY A 864 -8.78 -19.30 -5.58
CA GLY A 864 -8.48 -20.41 -6.49
C GLY A 864 -8.68 -21.79 -5.87
N SER A 865 -8.74 -21.93 -4.54
CA SER A 865 -9.27 -23.13 -3.88
C SER A 865 -10.76 -23.33 -4.24
N MET A 866 -11.54 -22.24 -4.23
CA MET A 866 -12.93 -22.24 -4.73
C MET A 866 -13.00 -22.57 -6.23
N GLY A 867 -12.14 -21.94 -7.04
CA GLY A 867 -12.03 -22.21 -8.48
C GLY A 867 -11.66 -23.66 -8.81
N GLN A 868 -10.74 -24.28 -8.06
CA GLN A 868 -10.35 -25.68 -8.23
C GLN A 868 -11.51 -26.63 -7.93
N LYS A 869 -12.25 -26.40 -6.83
CA LYS A 869 -13.46 -27.18 -6.52
C LYS A 869 -14.53 -27.01 -7.61
N ALA A 870 -14.74 -25.80 -8.10
CA ALA A 870 -15.68 -25.54 -9.19
C ALA A 870 -15.31 -26.24 -10.51
N LEU A 871 -14.01 -26.33 -10.83
CA LEU A 871 -13.54 -27.12 -11.98
C LEU A 871 -13.74 -28.63 -11.79
N GLN A 872 -13.69 -29.14 -10.55
CA GLN A 872 -14.02 -30.53 -10.24
C GLN A 872 -15.53 -30.79 -10.32
N GLU A 873 -16.37 -29.87 -9.80
CA GLU A 873 -17.84 -29.93 -9.88
C GLU A 873 -18.33 -30.01 -11.34
N ALA A 874 -17.71 -29.24 -12.25
CA ALA A 874 -18.02 -29.25 -13.68
C ALA A 874 -17.31 -30.36 -14.48
N GLY A 875 -16.48 -31.21 -13.85
CA GLY A 875 -15.75 -32.28 -14.52
C GLY A 875 -14.57 -31.84 -15.40
N PHE A 876 -14.16 -30.57 -15.33
CA PHE A 876 -13.02 -30.01 -16.07
C PHE A 876 -11.65 -30.28 -15.42
N ALA A 877 -11.61 -30.81 -14.20
CA ALA A 877 -10.40 -31.19 -13.49
C ALA A 877 -10.52 -32.61 -12.90
N GLY A 878 -9.46 -33.42 -13.05
CA GLY A 878 -9.40 -34.75 -12.46
C GLY A 878 -9.28 -34.70 -10.93
N THR A 879 -9.85 -35.70 -10.24
CA THR A 879 -9.62 -35.93 -8.82
C THR A 879 -8.14 -36.30 -8.59
N PRO A 880 -7.37 -35.52 -7.80
CA PRO A 880 -5.97 -35.82 -7.55
C PRO A 880 -5.84 -37.10 -6.71
N ALA A 881 -5.13 -38.09 -7.24
CA ALA A 881 -4.63 -39.19 -6.42
C ALA A 881 -3.59 -38.63 -5.43
N SER A 882 -3.69 -39.03 -4.15
CA SER A 882 -2.80 -38.60 -3.05
C SER A 882 -2.63 -37.08 -2.87
N SER A 883 -3.64 -36.43 -2.28
CA SER A 883 -3.41 -35.29 -1.39
C SER A 883 -3.63 -35.76 0.06
N PRO A 884 -2.80 -35.37 1.04
CA PRO A 884 -3.04 -35.70 2.45
C PRO A 884 -4.31 -35.03 3.02
N TYR A 885 -4.89 -34.06 2.31
CA TYR A 885 -6.17 -33.41 2.65
C TYR A 885 -7.41 -34.16 2.13
N VAL A 886 -7.42 -35.49 2.18
CA VAL A 886 -8.66 -36.28 2.07
C VAL A 886 -9.33 -36.29 3.44
N GLY A 887 -10.16 -35.28 3.73
CA GLY A 887 -10.69 -35.20 5.10
C GLY A 887 -11.62 -34.05 5.50
N GLN A 888 -12.40 -33.43 4.60
CA GLN A 888 -13.73 -32.85 4.92
C GLN A 888 -14.38 -32.23 3.69
N ASP A 889 -15.70 -32.37 3.56
CA ASP A 889 -16.53 -31.50 2.73
C ASP A 889 -16.58 -30.10 3.36
N ALA A 890 -15.49 -29.33 3.21
CA ALA A 890 -15.43 -27.97 3.69
C ALA A 890 -16.52 -27.14 2.99
N GLU A 891 -17.43 -26.59 3.80
CA GLU A 891 -18.58 -25.77 3.36
C GLU A 891 -18.14 -24.54 2.56
N MET A 892 -16.89 -24.09 2.77
CA MET A 892 -16.27 -22.97 2.07
C MET A 892 -14.77 -23.25 1.81
N PRO A 893 -14.40 -23.66 0.58
CA PRO A 893 -13.01 -23.93 0.23
C PRO A 893 -12.11 -22.70 0.40
N GLY A 894 -10.88 -22.91 0.85
CA GLY A 894 -9.90 -21.83 0.99
C GLY A 894 -10.19 -20.81 2.11
N LEU A 895 -11.21 -21.05 2.94
CA LEU A 895 -11.56 -20.16 4.06
C LEU A 895 -10.39 -19.96 5.04
N ASP A 896 -9.51 -20.95 5.21
CA ASP A 896 -8.39 -20.88 6.14
C ASP A 896 -7.31 -19.88 5.65
N PHE A 897 -6.99 -19.92 4.36
CA PHE A 897 -6.16 -18.90 3.70
C PHE A 897 -6.79 -17.51 3.84
N PHE A 898 -8.10 -17.39 3.62
CA PHE A 898 -8.81 -16.12 3.76
C PHE A 898 -8.81 -15.61 5.22
N ASN A 899 -8.95 -16.50 6.20
CA ASN A 899 -8.88 -16.19 7.62
C ASN A 899 -7.51 -15.65 8.01
N GLU A 900 -6.42 -16.29 7.57
CA GLU A 900 -5.06 -15.79 7.78
C GLU A 900 -4.81 -14.46 7.06
N ALA A 901 -5.34 -14.27 5.84
CA ALA A 901 -5.25 -12.99 5.13
C ALA A 901 -5.91 -11.85 5.93
N ARG A 902 -7.15 -12.04 6.39
CA ARG A 902 -7.89 -11.04 7.19
C ARG A 902 -7.20 -10.72 8.51
N LYS A 903 -6.63 -11.74 9.17
CA LYS A 903 -5.89 -11.63 10.43
C LYS A 903 -4.63 -10.77 10.26
N ARG A 904 -3.86 -10.98 9.19
CA ARG A 904 -2.63 -10.22 8.90
C ARG A 904 -2.96 -8.80 8.43
N PHE A 905 -3.94 -8.65 7.55
CA PHE A 905 -4.39 -7.35 7.03
C PHE A 905 -5.00 -6.42 8.10
N GLY A 906 -5.35 -6.93 9.29
CA GLY A 906 -5.83 -6.11 10.41
C GLY A 906 -4.89 -4.96 10.78
N PHE A 907 -3.57 -5.13 10.64
CA PHE A 907 -2.57 -4.07 10.87
C PHE A 907 -2.39 -3.12 9.66
N LEU A 908 -2.80 -3.55 8.47
CA LEU A 908 -2.66 -2.83 7.20
C LEU A 908 -3.93 -2.08 6.78
N MET A 909 -5.01 -2.20 7.58
CA MET A 909 -6.37 -1.75 7.20
C MET A 909 -6.54 -0.24 6.95
N CYS A 910 -5.53 0.58 7.29
CA CYS A 910 -5.52 2.01 7.03
C CYS A 910 -4.75 2.41 5.76
N GLU A 911 -4.12 1.45 5.07
CA GLU A 911 -3.41 1.70 3.82
C GLU A 911 -4.40 2.07 2.69
N GLN A 912 -3.99 3.04 1.86
CA GLN A 912 -4.79 3.60 0.76
C GLN A 912 -3.98 3.60 -0.54
N ASP A 913 -3.18 2.56 -0.75
CA ASP A 913 -2.36 2.37 -1.94
C ASP A 913 -3.03 1.39 -2.94
N LEU A 914 -2.37 1.15 -4.08
CA LEU A 914 -2.90 0.27 -5.13
C LEU A 914 -3.16 -1.14 -4.59
N GLN A 915 -2.26 -1.66 -3.77
CA GLN A 915 -2.30 -3.02 -3.26
C GLN A 915 -3.42 -3.19 -2.22
N ALA A 916 -3.73 -2.16 -1.42
CA ALA A 916 -4.90 -2.14 -0.52
C ALA A 916 -6.21 -2.22 -1.30
N CYS A 917 -6.32 -1.46 -2.40
CA CYS A 917 -7.49 -1.53 -3.28
C CYS A 917 -7.64 -2.93 -3.90
N GLN A 918 -6.54 -3.55 -4.34
CA GLN A 918 -6.54 -4.93 -4.86
C GLN A 918 -6.97 -5.94 -3.79
N PHE A 919 -6.41 -5.86 -2.57
CA PHE A 919 -6.77 -6.72 -1.46
C PHE A 919 -8.27 -6.61 -1.11
N TYR A 920 -8.81 -5.39 -1.05
CA TYR A 920 -10.23 -5.17 -0.78
C TYR A 920 -11.12 -5.75 -1.88
N LEU A 921 -10.77 -5.57 -3.15
CA LEU A 921 -11.55 -6.13 -4.26
C LEU A 921 -11.52 -7.66 -4.30
N LEU A 922 -10.35 -8.28 -4.09
CA LEU A 922 -10.22 -9.74 -4.00
C LEU A 922 -10.99 -10.30 -2.78
N SER A 923 -10.91 -9.62 -1.64
CA SER A 923 -11.69 -9.99 -0.44
C SER A 923 -13.18 -9.84 -0.68
N GLY A 924 -13.60 -8.83 -1.43
CA GLY A 924 -14.96 -8.64 -1.89
C GLY A 924 -15.46 -9.80 -2.74
N LEU A 925 -14.65 -10.28 -3.70
CA LEU A 925 -14.98 -11.47 -4.50
C LEU A 925 -15.15 -12.72 -3.64
N PHE A 926 -14.28 -12.94 -2.64
CA PHE A 926 -14.43 -14.09 -1.73
C PHE A 926 -15.75 -14.00 -0.96
N TYR A 927 -16.11 -12.80 -0.46
CA TYR A 927 -17.41 -12.59 0.18
C TYR A 927 -18.61 -12.72 -0.77
N ALA A 928 -18.45 -12.42 -2.06
CA ALA A 928 -19.48 -12.62 -3.08
C ALA A 928 -19.78 -14.12 -3.31
N GLU A 929 -18.74 -14.92 -3.53
CA GLU A 929 -18.85 -16.39 -3.71
C GLU A 929 -19.37 -17.11 -2.45
N ALA A 930 -19.02 -16.56 -1.28
CA ALA A 930 -19.52 -16.96 0.04
C ALA A 930 -20.96 -16.50 0.34
N LEU A 931 -21.64 -15.81 -0.59
CA LEU A 931 -22.98 -15.22 -0.40
C LEU A 931 -23.10 -14.34 0.85
N ARG A 932 -22.16 -13.40 1.03
CA ARG A 932 -22.13 -12.43 2.13
C ARG A 932 -22.16 -10.99 1.61
N PRO A 933 -23.31 -10.50 1.11
CA PRO A 933 -23.39 -9.24 0.38
C PRO A 933 -23.08 -8.00 1.24
N ILE A 934 -23.35 -8.02 2.54
CA ILE A 934 -22.99 -6.91 3.45
C ILE A 934 -21.47 -6.85 3.68
N ASP A 935 -20.83 -8.00 3.88
CA ASP A 935 -19.36 -8.09 4.00
C ASP A 935 -18.70 -7.69 2.66
N TRP A 936 -19.27 -8.09 1.52
CA TRP A 936 -18.83 -7.69 0.18
C TRP A 936 -18.94 -6.17 -0.02
N TRP A 937 -20.11 -5.57 0.25
CA TRP A 937 -20.29 -4.11 0.18
C TRP A 937 -19.29 -3.37 1.06
N ALA A 938 -19.05 -3.84 2.28
CA ALA A 938 -18.08 -3.22 3.19
C ALA A 938 -16.64 -3.26 2.65
N MET A 939 -16.26 -4.27 1.85
CA MET A 939 -14.97 -4.27 1.14
C MET A 939 -14.98 -3.30 -0.06
N LEU A 940 -16.08 -3.24 -0.83
CA LEU A 940 -16.21 -2.30 -1.96
C LEU A 940 -16.17 -0.84 -1.52
N SER A 941 -16.80 -0.48 -0.40
CA SER A 941 -16.73 0.88 0.14
C SER A 941 -15.29 1.30 0.50
N LYS A 942 -14.46 0.34 0.95
CA LYS A 942 -13.03 0.58 1.21
C LYS A 942 -12.23 0.68 -0.08
N ALA A 943 -12.47 -0.20 -1.06
CA ALA A 943 -11.86 -0.10 -2.39
C ALA A 943 -12.21 1.22 -3.09
N SER A 944 -13.43 1.73 -2.88
CA SER A 944 -13.87 3.04 -3.36
C SER A 944 -13.15 4.19 -2.66
N ALA A 945 -12.93 4.09 -1.35
CA ALA A 945 -12.12 5.07 -0.61
C ALA A 945 -10.66 5.10 -1.12
N CYS A 946 -10.02 3.94 -1.37
CA CYS A 946 -8.70 3.88 -2.01
C CYS A 946 -8.73 4.52 -3.41
N SER A 947 -9.73 4.18 -4.23
CA SER A 947 -9.90 4.74 -5.58
C SER A 947 -10.05 6.26 -5.54
N ALA A 948 -10.91 6.78 -4.68
CA ALA A 948 -11.10 8.21 -4.48
C ALA A 948 -9.82 8.89 -3.97
N TYR A 949 -9.02 8.22 -3.13
CA TYR A 949 -7.73 8.73 -2.70
C TYR A 949 -6.74 8.86 -3.87
N PHE A 950 -6.64 7.86 -4.75
CA PHE A 950 -5.78 7.93 -5.95
C PHE A 950 -6.15 9.11 -6.85
N TRP A 951 -7.44 9.21 -7.19
CA TRP A 951 -7.94 10.10 -8.24
C TRP A 951 -8.14 11.56 -7.77
N ASN A 952 -8.23 11.81 -6.46
CA ASN A 952 -8.24 13.18 -5.92
C ASN A 952 -6.85 13.70 -5.51
N ASN A 953 -5.87 12.83 -5.24
CA ASN A 953 -4.50 13.21 -4.82
C ASN A 953 -3.46 12.90 -5.92
N VAL A 954 -3.80 13.16 -7.19
CA VAL A 954 -2.97 12.78 -8.34
C VAL A 954 -1.68 13.60 -8.42
N SER A 955 -0.54 12.95 -8.18
CA SER A 955 0.79 13.40 -8.61
C SER A 955 0.95 13.23 -10.13
N ARG A 956 1.61 14.18 -10.79
CA ARG A 956 1.74 14.21 -12.26
C ARG A 956 2.74 13.21 -12.86
N ASP A 957 3.57 12.57 -12.03
CA ASP A 957 4.71 11.74 -12.46
C ASP A 957 4.45 10.22 -12.35
N ARG A 958 3.20 9.76 -12.56
CA ARG A 958 2.87 8.32 -12.58
C ARG A 958 3.03 7.72 -13.97
N ASP A 959 3.46 6.46 -14.01
CA ASP A 959 3.59 5.64 -15.21
C ASP A 959 2.21 5.25 -15.80
N GLU A 960 2.17 5.01 -17.11
CA GLU A 960 0.92 4.69 -17.82
C GLU A 960 0.28 3.38 -17.32
N TRP A 961 1.09 2.40 -16.89
CA TRP A 961 0.62 1.13 -16.34
C TRP A 961 -0.10 1.32 -15.00
N MET A 962 0.47 2.09 -14.07
CA MET A 962 -0.17 2.37 -12.78
C MET A 962 -1.50 3.12 -12.95
N LEU A 963 -1.57 4.09 -13.88
CA LEU A 963 -2.82 4.80 -14.19
C LEU A 963 -3.87 3.86 -14.80
N ASP A 964 -3.47 2.93 -15.66
CA ASP A 964 -4.36 1.92 -16.22
C ASP A 964 -4.87 0.94 -15.14
N MET A 965 -4.00 0.46 -14.25
CA MET A 965 -4.39 -0.36 -13.11
C MET A 965 -5.37 0.37 -12.18
N GLN A 966 -5.10 1.63 -11.82
CA GLN A 966 -6.01 2.45 -11.01
C GLN A 966 -7.38 2.66 -11.69
N SER A 967 -7.42 2.75 -13.03
CA SER A 967 -8.67 2.76 -13.80
C SER A 967 -9.39 1.41 -13.72
N ARG A 968 -8.70 0.28 -13.91
CA ARG A 968 -9.29 -1.07 -13.74
C ARG A 968 -9.98 -1.20 -12.39
N LEU A 969 -9.27 -0.91 -11.29
CA LEU A 969 -9.80 -1.07 -9.94
C LEU A 969 -11.01 -0.16 -9.68
N PHE A 970 -10.97 1.09 -10.15
CA PHE A 970 -12.11 2.01 -10.04
C PHE A 970 -13.35 1.46 -10.74
N TRP A 971 -13.23 1.05 -12.01
CA TRP A 971 -14.37 0.55 -12.79
C TRP A 971 -14.90 -0.80 -12.28
N ILE A 972 -14.03 -1.67 -11.75
CA ILE A 972 -14.43 -2.91 -11.05
C ILE A 972 -15.23 -2.56 -9.78
N THR A 973 -14.74 -1.61 -8.97
CA THR A 973 -15.40 -1.16 -7.75
C THR A 973 -16.79 -0.60 -8.05
N SER A 974 -16.89 0.37 -8.96
CA SER A 974 -18.15 0.98 -9.39
C SER A 974 -19.13 -0.05 -9.97
N MET A 975 -18.63 -1.06 -10.69
CA MET A 975 -19.47 -2.12 -11.24
C MET A 975 -20.11 -3.00 -10.16
N PHE A 976 -19.35 -3.45 -9.17
CA PHE A 976 -19.89 -4.28 -8.09
C PHE A 976 -20.71 -3.45 -7.09
N GLU A 977 -20.30 -2.22 -6.79
CA GLU A 977 -21.03 -1.35 -5.86
C GLU A 977 -22.41 -0.98 -6.38
N ALA A 978 -22.55 -0.78 -7.70
CA ALA A 978 -23.84 -0.57 -8.34
C ALA A 978 -24.80 -1.74 -8.09
N VAL A 979 -24.34 -3.00 -8.20
CA VAL A 979 -25.21 -4.18 -7.97
C VAL A 979 -25.76 -4.19 -6.54
N LEU A 980 -24.90 -4.06 -5.54
CA LEU A 980 -25.31 -4.16 -4.13
C LEU A 980 -26.12 -2.95 -3.66
N SER A 981 -25.70 -1.74 -4.02
CA SER A 981 -26.39 -0.51 -3.62
C SER A 981 -27.78 -0.39 -4.26
N GLN A 982 -27.95 -0.92 -5.48
CA GLN A 982 -29.22 -0.86 -6.20
C GLN A 982 -30.22 -1.94 -5.75
N GLU A 983 -29.75 -3.15 -5.38
CA GLU A 983 -30.64 -4.24 -4.94
C GLU A 983 -30.94 -4.24 -3.44
N LEU A 984 -29.95 -3.95 -2.58
CA LEU A 984 -30.12 -3.94 -1.12
C LEU A 984 -30.37 -2.54 -0.53
N ASN A 985 -30.52 -1.52 -1.38
CA ASN A 985 -30.68 -0.11 -1.00
C ASN A 985 -29.60 0.38 -0.02
N LEU A 986 -28.37 -0.11 -0.19
CA LEU A 986 -27.22 0.28 0.62
C LEU A 986 -26.71 1.68 0.22
N PRO A 987 -26.08 2.44 1.14
CA PRO A 987 -25.50 3.73 0.81
C PRO A 987 -24.40 3.59 -0.26
N PRO A 988 -24.49 4.31 -1.39
CA PRO A 988 -23.43 4.32 -2.40
C PRO A 988 -22.27 5.20 -1.93
N SER A 989 -21.05 4.86 -2.36
CA SER A 989 -19.89 5.74 -2.19
C SER A 989 -20.01 7.01 -3.04
N ASN A 990 -19.38 8.10 -2.56
CA ASN A 990 -19.38 9.39 -3.25
C ASN A 990 -18.37 9.45 -4.42
N SER A 991 -18.14 8.33 -5.13
CA SER A 991 -17.15 8.21 -6.20
C SER A 991 -17.74 8.45 -7.60
N LEU A 992 -19.06 8.56 -7.73
CA LEU A 992 -19.78 8.67 -9.02
C LEU A 992 -19.30 9.83 -9.89
N HIS A 993 -18.95 10.98 -9.30
CA HIS A 993 -18.44 12.16 -10.02
C HIS A 993 -17.08 11.92 -10.72
N LEU A 994 -16.35 10.87 -10.31
CA LEU A 994 -15.09 10.49 -10.93
C LEU A 994 -15.30 9.68 -12.23
N GLU A 995 -16.48 9.10 -12.46
CA GLU A 995 -16.78 8.33 -13.69
C GLU A 995 -16.66 9.18 -14.98
N GLU A 996 -16.89 10.49 -14.89
CA GLU A 996 -16.74 11.43 -16.02
C GLU A 996 -15.27 11.76 -16.34
N HIS A 997 -14.37 11.57 -15.37
CA HIS A 997 -12.98 12.02 -15.41
C HIS A 997 -11.98 10.88 -15.62
N ILE A 998 -12.37 9.65 -15.30
CA ILE A 998 -11.51 8.46 -15.38
C ILE A 998 -11.70 7.79 -16.75
N ALA A 999 -10.62 7.62 -17.50
CA ALA A 999 -10.65 6.90 -18.78
C ALA A 999 -11.00 5.41 -18.59
N LEU A 1000 -11.61 4.79 -19.60
CA LEU A 1000 -11.81 3.34 -19.64
C LEU A 1000 -10.46 2.59 -19.65
N PRO A 1001 -10.37 1.37 -19.06
CA PRO A 1001 -9.12 0.62 -19.04
C PRO A 1001 -8.68 0.22 -20.44
N LYS A 1002 -7.38 0.36 -20.69
CA LYS A 1002 -6.67 -0.02 -21.92
C LYS A 1002 -5.98 -1.38 -21.80
N PHE A 1003 -5.85 -1.90 -20.59
CA PHE A 1003 -5.16 -3.16 -20.28
C PHE A 1003 -3.68 -3.14 -20.68
N ILE A 1004 -2.97 -2.11 -20.23
CA ILE A 1004 -1.52 -1.99 -20.42
C ILE A 1004 -0.82 -3.05 -19.56
N SER A 1005 -0.03 -3.92 -20.17
CA SER A 1005 0.78 -4.92 -19.46
C SER A 1005 2.06 -4.29 -18.87
N ALA A 1006 2.54 -4.80 -17.73
CA ALA A 1006 3.79 -4.31 -17.15
C ALA A 1006 5.00 -4.53 -18.08
N GLN A 1007 5.93 -3.56 -18.12
CA GLN A 1007 7.19 -3.69 -18.88
C GLN A 1007 8.05 -4.85 -18.34
N ASP A 1008 9.02 -5.33 -19.13
CA ASP A 1008 9.83 -6.51 -18.78
C ASP A 1008 10.73 -6.28 -17.57
N ILE A 1009 10.26 -6.72 -16.40
CA ILE A 1009 11.06 -6.90 -15.19
C ILE A 1009 11.89 -8.19 -15.37
N ALA A 1010 13.17 -8.14 -15.02
CA ALA A 1010 14.08 -9.28 -15.14
C ALA A 1010 13.58 -10.48 -14.32
N SER A 1011 13.20 -11.55 -15.01
CA SER A 1011 12.44 -12.67 -14.43
C SER A 1011 13.21 -13.52 -13.41
N PHE A 1012 12.51 -13.91 -12.34
CA PHE A 1012 12.75 -15.16 -11.63
C PHE A 1012 11.97 -16.31 -12.30
N GLY A 1013 12.64 -17.44 -12.52
CA GLY A 1013 11.99 -18.72 -12.89
C GLY A 1013 11.51 -18.87 -14.34
N SER A 1014 11.38 -20.14 -14.78
CA SER A 1014 10.93 -20.52 -16.13
C SER A 1014 9.40 -20.70 -16.22
N PHE A 1015 8.62 -19.83 -15.56
CA PHE A 1015 7.18 -19.87 -15.69
C PHE A 1015 6.74 -19.29 -17.04
N ARG A 1016 6.22 -20.15 -17.93
CA ARG A 1016 5.50 -19.71 -19.12
C ARG A 1016 4.14 -19.15 -18.70
N TYR A 1017 4.04 -17.83 -18.60
CA TYR A 1017 2.75 -17.17 -18.47
C TYR A 1017 1.89 -17.48 -19.70
N PRO A 1018 0.62 -17.91 -19.53
CA PRO A 1018 -0.38 -17.75 -20.58
C PRO A 1018 -0.38 -16.29 -21.01
N GLY A 1019 -0.38 -16.02 -22.33
CA GLY A 1019 -0.35 -14.65 -22.82
C GLY A 1019 -1.59 -13.86 -22.41
N ASP A 1020 -1.49 -12.52 -22.40
CA ASP A 1020 -2.61 -11.61 -22.15
C ASP A 1020 -3.77 -11.92 -23.11
N ASP A 1021 -4.79 -12.63 -22.63
CA ASP A 1021 -5.91 -13.08 -23.46
C ASP A 1021 -6.93 -11.93 -23.65
N PRO A 1022 -7.08 -11.37 -24.88
CA PRO A 1022 -8.00 -10.27 -25.12
C PRO A 1022 -9.46 -10.61 -24.80
N PHE A 1023 -9.82 -11.91 -24.80
CA PHE A 1023 -11.16 -12.40 -24.49
C PHE A 1023 -11.69 -11.87 -23.15
N PHE A 1024 -10.91 -11.99 -22.08
CA PHE A 1024 -11.31 -11.54 -20.73
C PHE A 1024 -11.34 -10.00 -20.61
N HIS A 1025 -10.44 -9.30 -21.31
CA HIS A 1025 -10.43 -7.83 -21.37
C HIS A 1025 -11.69 -7.29 -22.07
N TYR A 1026 -12.06 -7.86 -23.21
CA TYR A 1026 -13.30 -7.50 -23.89
C TYR A 1026 -14.54 -7.89 -23.09
N HIS A 1027 -14.54 -9.03 -22.38
CA HIS A 1027 -15.63 -9.41 -21.49
C HIS A 1027 -15.87 -8.34 -20.42
N PHE A 1028 -14.81 -7.87 -19.75
CA PHE A 1028 -14.92 -6.80 -18.74
C PHE A 1028 -15.50 -5.50 -19.33
N LEU A 1029 -15.00 -5.04 -20.49
CA LEU A 1029 -15.50 -3.83 -21.13
C LEU A 1029 -16.97 -3.96 -21.56
N SER A 1030 -17.38 -5.14 -22.04
CA SER A 1030 -18.78 -5.44 -22.35
C SER A 1030 -19.68 -5.39 -21.11
N GLN A 1031 -19.23 -5.91 -19.96
CA GLN A 1031 -19.98 -5.78 -18.70
C GLN A 1031 -20.11 -4.32 -18.24
N LEU A 1032 -19.05 -3.52 -18.39
CA LEU A 1032 -19.06 -2.10 -18.02
C LEU A 1032 -20.00 -1.28 -18.92
N ALA A 1033 -19.99 -1.52 -20.23
CA ALA A 1033 -20.95 -0.92 -21.16
C ALA A 1033 -22.40 -1.28 -20.80
N HIS A 1034 -22.64 -2.53 -20.40
CA HIS A 1034 -23.95 -2.99 -19.93
C HIS A 1034 -24.41 -2.28 -18.64
N ARG A 1035 -23.50 -2.07 -17.67
CA ARG A 1035 -23.79 -1.35 -16.42
C ARG A 1035 -24.36 0.05 -16.70
N LEU A 1036 -23.81 0.77 -17.69
CA LEU A 1036 -24.29 2.09 -18.07
C LEU A 1036 -25.75 2.06 -18.59
N ILE A 1037 -26.15 1.00 -19.30
CA ILE A 1037 -27.54 0.82 -19.76
C ILE A 1037 -28.48 0.60 -18.56
N LEU A 1038 -28.10 -0.26 -17.60
CA LEU A 1038 -28.90 -0.47 -16.38
C LEU A 1038 -29.00 0.79 -15.52
N THR A 1039 -27.91 1.56 -15.36
CA THR A 1039 -27.93 2.83 -14.62
C THR A 1039 -28.85 3.86 -15.29
N ARG A 1040 -28.87 3.93 -16.63
CA ARG A 1040 -29.86 4.74 -17.37
C ARG A 1040 -31.28 4.24 -17.15
N ALA A 1041 -31.53 2.93 -17.24
CA ALA A 1041 -32.84 2.35 -17.00
C ALA A 1041 -33.36 2.68 -15.59
N ARG A 1042 -32.51 2.57 -14.55
CA ARG A 1042 -32.82 3.01 -13.19
C ARG A 1042 -33.24 4.48 -13.15
N ASN A 1043 -32.37 5.37 -13.66
CA ASN A 1043 -32.55 6.81 -13.55
C ASN A 1043 -33.71 7.35 -14.40
N SER A 1044 -34.07 6.68 -15.50
CA SER A 1044 -35.11 7.13 -16.43
C SER A 1044 -36.47 6.43 -16.28
N LEU A 1045 -36.53 5.22 -15.70
CA LEU A 1045 -37.78 4.44 -15.58
C LEU A 1045 -38.29 4.29 -14.13
N PHE A 1046 -37.41 4.37 -13.12
CA PHE A 1046 -37.77 4.08 -11.72
C PHE A 1046 -37.77 5.33 -10.82
N HIS A 1047 -36.95 6.34 -11.12
CA HIS A 1047 -37.04 7.65 -10.49
C HIS A 1047 -38.07 8.53 -11.23
N PHE A 1048 -39.30 8.62 -10.72
CA PHE A 1048 -40.41 9.24 -11.47
C PHE A 1048 -40.67 10.73 -11.19
N ASN A 1049 -41.16 11.41 -12.24
CA ASN A 1049 -41.38 12.85 -12.31
C ASN A 1049 -42.90 13.15 -12.18
N ALA A 1050 -43.28 14.20 -11.45
CA ALA A 1050 -44.63 14.36 -10.86
C ALA A 1050 -45.80 14.64 -11.85
N THR A 1051 -45.67 14.34 -13.14
CA THR A 1051 -46.62 14.72 -14.21
C THR A 1051 -47.22 13.56 -14.99
N ALA A 1052 -46.79 12.31 -14.77
CA ALA A 1052 -47.42 11.11 -15.33
C ALA A 1052 -47.34 9.93 -14.35
N ASP A 1053 -48.22 8.94 -14.48
CA ASP A 1053 -48.23 7.77 -13.59
C ASP A 1053 -47.15 6.71 -13.91
N TYR A 1054 -46.62 6.69 -15.15
CA TYR A 1054 -45.68 5.69 -15.66
C TYR A 1054 -44.74 6.28 -16.73
N PRO A 1055 -43.55 5.69 -16.97
CA PRO A 1055 -42.59 6.17 -17.97
C PRO A 1055 -43.12 6.19 -19.41
N PRO A 1056 -42.67 7.15 -20.25
CA PRO A 1056 -43.05 7.20 -21.66
C PRO A 1056 -42.48 6.02 -22.46
N GLU A 1057 -43.32 5.39 -23.29
CA GLU A 1057 -42.95 4.27 -24.18
C GLU A 1057 -41.67 4.51 -25.00
N PRO A 1058 -41.40 5.72 -25.58
CA PRO A 1058 -40.17 5.95 -26.34
C PRO A 1058 -38.87 5.78 -25.54
N VAL A 1059 -38.90 5.94 -24.21
CA VAL A 1059 -37.72 5.76 -23.34
C VAL A 1059 -37.45 4.27 -23.15
N GLU A 1060 -38.49 3.46 -22.98
CA GLU A 1060 -38.40 2.00 -22.91
C GLU A 1060 -37.86 1.44 -24.24
N ASP A 1061 -38.45 1.84 -25.37
CA ASP A 1061 -38.05 1.35 -26.70
C ASP A 1061 -36.60 1.75 -27.05
N GLU A 1062 -36.16 2.95 -26.68
CA GLU A 1062 -34.78 3.40 -26.86
C GLU A 1062 -33.79 2.61 -25.98
N LEU A 1063 -34.16 2.27 -24.74
CA LEU A 1063 -33.33 1.43 -23.86
C LEU A 1063 -33.23 -0.02 -24.37
N ILE A 1064 -34.32 -0.59 -24.87
CA ILE A 1064 -34.31 -1.91 -25.53
C ILE A 1064 -33.43 -1.86 -26.79
N ARG A 1065 -33.53 -0.81 -27.61
CA ARG A 1065 -32.70 -0.60 -28.79
C ARG A 1065 -31.21 -0.47 -28.44
N GLN A 1066 -30.86 0.23 -27.35
CA GLN A 1066 -29.47 0.29 -26.86
C GLN A 1066 -28.96 -1.08 -26.38
N LEU A 1067 -29.81 -1.88 -25.74
CA LEU A 1067 -29.46 -3.23 -25.26
C LEU A 1067 -29.23 -4.21 -26.42
N GLU A 1068 -30.07 -4.20 -27.46
CA GLU A 1068 -29.83 -5.00 -28.66
C GLU A 1068 -28.55 -4.55 -29.38
N GLN A 1069 -28.31 -3.25 -29.51
CA GLN A 1069 -27.06 -2.74 -30.12
C GLN A 1069 -25.82 -3.07 -29.30
N TRP A 1070 -25.92 -3.17 -27.97
CA TRP A 1070 -24.84 -3.68 -27.13
C TRP A 1070 -24.53 -5.15 -27.46
N ARG A 1071 -25.56 -6.01 -27.55
CA ARG A 1071 -25.42 -7.43 -27.89
C ARG A 1071 -24.87 -7.66 -29.30
N GLU A 1072 -25.38 -6.91 -30.28
CA GLU A 1072 -24.94 -6.99 -31.68
C GLU A 1072 -23.50 -6.49 -31.90
N ARG A 1073 -22.98 -5.63 -31.02
CA ARG A 1073 -21.63 -5.07 -31.08
C ARG A 1073 -20.62 -5.78 -30.17
N LEU A 1074 -21.01 -6.86 -29.49
CA LEU A 1074 -20.05 -7.72 -28.79
C LEU A 1074 -19.01 -8.25 -29.82
N PRO A 1075 -17.72 -8.35 -29.46
CA PRO A 1075 -16.72 -8.97 -30.33
C PRO A 1075 -17.13 -10.40 -30.73
N PRO A 1076 -16.74 -10.91 -31.91
CA PRO A 1076 -17.24 -12.20 -32.42
C PRO A 1076 -17.07 -13.39 -31.47
N MET A 1077 -16.01 -13.37 -30.66
CA MET A 1077 -15.71 -14.37 -29.62
C MET A 1077 -16.63 -14.33 -28.38
N LEU A 1078 -17.37 -13.23 -28.18
CA LEU A 1078 -18.30 -13.02 -27.05
C LEU A 1078 -19.75 -12.83 -27.50
N GLN A 1079 -20.02 -12.91 -28.81
CA GLN A 1079 -21.33 -12.66 -29.39
C GLN A 1079 -22.21 -13.92 -29.29
N PHE A 1080 -23.49 -13.73 -28.96
CA PHE A 1080 -24.42 -14.84 -28.74
C PHE A 1080 -25.84 -14.58 -29.29
N ASP A 1081 -26.54 -15.67 -29.59
CA ASP A 1081 -27.97 -15.66 -29.92
C ASP A 1081 -28.81 -15.94 -28.66
N PRO A 1082 -29.64 -14.98 -28.19
CA PRO A 1082 -30.49 -15.18 -27.02
C PRO A 1082 -31.61 -16.22 -27.24
N LYS A 1083 -31.83 -16.70 -28.47
CA LYS A 1083 -32.78 -17.78 -28.78
C LYS A 1083 -32.15 -19.17 -28.69
N SER A 1084 -30.82 -19.28 -28.64
CA SER A 1084 -30.12 -20.54 -28.43
C SER A 1084 -29.98 -20.77 -26.92
N PRO A 1085 -30.69 -21.74 -26.32
CA PRO A 1085 -30.59 -22.00 -24.89
C PRO A 1085 -29.19 -22.52 -24.55
N LEU A 1086 -28.63 -22.04 -23.44
CA LEU A 1086 -27.41 -22.62 -22.86
C LEU A 1086 -27.77 -23.99 -22.26
N THR A 1087 -27.26 -25.07 -22.86
CA THR A 1087 -27.59 -26.45 -22.47
C THR A 1087 -26.50 -27.11 -21.61
N GLN A 1088 -25.23 -26.85 -21.92
CA GLN A 1088 -24.08 -27.37 -21.20
C GLN A 1088 -22.91 -26.38 -21.31
N ALA A 1089 -22.00 -26.38 -20.33
CA ALA A 1089 -20.68 -25.75 -20.47
C ALA A 1089 -19.72 -26.78 -21.08
N ASP A 1090 -19.22 -26.50 -22.29
CA ASP A 1090 -18.15 -27.30 -22.90
C ASP A 1090 -16.76 -26.83 -22.41
N SER A 1091 -16.69 -25.61 -21.87
CA SER A 1091 -15.49 -25.03 -21.26
C SER A 1091 -15.82 -24.22 -19.99
N PRO A 1092 -14.84 -23.99 -19.09
CA PRO A 1092 -15.02 -23.08 -17.95
C PRO A 1092 -15.40 -21.65 -18.36
N SER A 1093 -14.96 -21.21 -19.55
CA SER A 1093 -15.35 -19.93 -20.15
C SER A 1093 -16.85 -19.85 -20.44
N ASP A 1094 -17.51 -20.94 -20.79
CA ASP A 1094 -18.96 -20.91 -21.06
C ASP A 1094 -19.77 -20.69 -19.78
N ALA A 1095 -19.36 -21.33 -18.69
CA ALA A 1095 -19.95 -21.16 -17.36
C ALA A 1095 -19.66 -19.78 -16.74
N LEU A 1096 -18.47 -19.20 -16.97
CA LEU A 1096 -18.03 -17.98 -16.27
C LEU A 1096 -18.16 -16.69 -17.09
N VAL A 1097 -18.09 -16.77 -18.42
CA VAL A 1097 -18.06 -15.61 -19.33
C VAL A 1097 -19.33 -15.55 -20.18
N THR A 1098 -19.61 -16.61 -20.95
CA THR A 1098 -20.77 -16.65 -21.85
C THR A 1098 -22.08 -16.56 -21.07
N ALA A 1099 -22.24 -17.40 -20.03
CA ALA A 1099 -23.40 -17.37 -19.16
C ALA A 1099 -23.62 -16.01 -18.45
N TRP A 1100 -22.54 -15.30 -18.08
CA TRP A 1100 -22.66 -13.97 -17.45
C TRP A 1100 -23.19 -12.92 -18.42
N LEU A 1101 -22.73 -12.93 -19.68
CA LEU A 1101 -23.26 -12.02 -20.71
C LEU A 1101 -24.72 -12.33 -21.08
N HIS A 1102 -25.10 -13.61 -21.15
CA HIS A 1102 -26.51 -14.03 -21.31
C HIS A 1102 -27.37 -13.54 -20.14
N ALA A 1103 -26.93 -13.75 -18.89
CA ALA A 1103 -27.63 -13.25 -17.71
C ALA A 1103 -27.88 -11.75 -17.81
N ARG A 1104 -26.81 -10.95 -18.00
CA ARG A 1104 -26.89 -9.49 -18.08
C ARG A 1104 -27.92 -9.03 -19.11
N TYR A 1105 -27.92 -9.61 -20.31
CA TYR A 1105 -28.91 -9.30 -21.35
C TYR A 1105 -30.37 -9.52 -20.89
N PHE A 1106 -30.69 -10.73 -20.41
CA PHE A 1106 -32.05 -11.04 -19.96
C PHE A 1106 -32.47 -10.19 -18.75
N VAL A 1107 -31.52 -9.89 -17.87
CA VAL A 1107 -31.69 -9.03 -16.69
C VAL A 1107 -32.03 -7.60 -17.07
N ALA A 1108 -31.30 -6.99 -18.02
CA ALA A 1108 -31.66 -5.67 -18.52
C ALA A 1108 -33.02 -5.67 -19.22
N ARG A 1109 -33.36 -6.70 -20.02
CA ARG A 1109 -34.71 -6.83 -20.60
C ARG A 1109 -35.79 -6.87 -19.53
N TYR A 1110 -35.58 -7.62 -18.44
CA TYR A 1110 -36.51 -7.66 -17.31
C TYR A 1110 -36.63 -6.30 -16.61
N HIS A 1111 -35.53 -5.68 -16.19
CA HIS A 1111 -35.57 -4.39 -15.49
C HIS A 1111 -36.20 -3.27 -16.35
N ILE A 1112 -35.95 -3.25 -17.66
CA ILE A 1112 -36.56 -2.26 -18.57
C ILE A 1112 -38.09 -2.48 -18.68
N GLY A 1113 -38.55 -3.73 -18.80
CA GLY A 1113 -39.98 -4.05 -18.90
C GLY A 1113 -40.74 -4.09 -17.55
N ARG A 1114 -40.05 -4.14 -16.40
CA ARG A 1114 -40.67 -4.30 -15.08
C ARG A 1114 -41.65 -3.18 -14.67
N PRO A 1115 -41.44 -1.88 -14.98
CA PRO A 1115 -42.45 -0.84 -14.75
C PRO A 1115 -43.72 -1.06 -15.57
N LEU A 1116 -43.62 -1.68 -16.74
CA LEU A 1116 -44.78 -2.04 -17.56
C LEU A 1116 -45.52 -3.27 -17.00
N LEU A 1117 -44.80 -4.24 -16.43
CA LEU A 1117 -45.41 -5.33 -15.66
C LEU A 1117 -46.17 -4.80 -14.43
N HIS A 1118 -45.62 -3.82 -13.71
CA HIS A 1118 -46.32 -3.13 -12.62
C HIS A 1118 -47.62 -2.47 -13.11
N ARG A 1119 -47.54 -1.69 -14.20
CA ARG A 1119 -48.71 -1.09 -14.86
C ARG A 1119 -49.77 -2.11 -15.25
N ALA A 1120 -49.34 -3.28 -15.71
CA ALA A 1120 -50.26 -4.34 -16.13
C ALA A 1120 -51.01 -4.98 -14.97
N LEU A 1121 -50.38 -5.08 -13.80
CA LEU A 1121 -50.98 -5.62 -12.58
C LEU A 1121 -51.91 -4.61 -11.88
N GLU A 1122 -51.53 -3.34 -11.80
CA GLU A 1122 -52.33 -2.32 -11.12
C GLU A 1122 -53.43 -1.69 -11.99
N ARG A 1123 -53.16 -1.49 -13.28
CA ARG A 1123 -54.03 -0.75 -14.21
C ARG A 1123 -54.20 -1.48 -15.55
N PRO A 1124 -54.72 -2.72 -15.56
CA PRO A 1124 -54.86 -3.53 -16.77
C PRO A 1124 -55.68 -2.85 -17.88
N ALA A 1125 -56.67 -2.03 -17.52
CA ALA A 1125 -57.48 -1.25 -18.47
C ALA A 1125 -56.70 -0.15 -19.22
N SER A 1126 -55.46 0.16 -18.81
CA SER A 1126 -54.59 1.17 -19.44
C SER A 1126 -53.64 0.60 -20.49
N LEU A 1127 -53.67 -0.72 -20.74
CA LEU A 1127 -52.77 -1.42 -21.63
C LEU A 1127 -53.25 -1.43 -23.09
N THR A 1128 -52.32 -1.66 -24.00
CA THR A 1128 -52.58 -1.93 -25.43
C THR A 1128 -52.03 -3.31 -25.80
N GLU A 1129 -52.40 -3.83 -26.97
CA GLU A 1129 -51.83 -5.07 -27.50
C GLU A 1129 -50.30 -4.97 -27.77
N GLY A 1130 -49.76 -3.76 -27.90
CA GLY A 1130 -48.31 -3.52 -27.92
C GLY A 1130 -47.69 -3.71 -26.53
N HIS A 1131 -48.32 -3.14 -25.49
CA HIS A 1131 -47.88 -3.31 -24.11
C HIS A 1131 -47.91 -4.78 -23.66
N LEU A 1132 -48.97 -5.53 -23.99
CA LEU A 1132 -49.07 -6.95 -23.63
C LEU A 1132 -47.96 -7.80 -24.25
N ARG A 1133 -47.53 -7.47 -25.48
CA ARG A 1133 -46.36 -8.11 -26.11
C ARG A 1133 -45.06 -7.78 -25.38
N LYS A 1134 -44.83 -6.51 -25.01
CA LYS A 1134 -43.66 -6.13 -24.19
C LYS A 1134 -43.65 -6.81 -22.83
N CYS A 1135 -44.81 -6.93 -22.15
CA CYS A 1135 -44.94 -7.71 -20.91
C CYS A 1135 -44.58 -9.20 -21.11
N ARG A 1136 -45.07 -9.83 -22.19
CA ARG A 1136 -44.72 -11.21 -22.54
C ARG A 1136 -43.22 -11.36 -22.77
N ASP A 1137 -42.59 -10.42 -23.46
CA ASP A 1137 -41.14 -10.45 -23.71
C ASP A 1137 -40.33 -10.31 -22.41
N ALA A 1138 -40.75 -9.43 -21.49
CA ALA A 1138 -40.13 -9.27 -20.17
C ALA A 1138 -40.25 -10.54 -19.30
N ILE A 1139 -41.42 -11.19 -19.29
CA ILE A 1139 -41.63 -12.48 -18.60
C ILE A 1139 -40.78 -13.58 -19.27
N SER A 1140 -40.73 -13.60 -20.61
CA SER A 1140 -39.94 -14.59 -21.35
C SER A 1140 -38.44 -14.45 -21.07
N ALA A 1141 -37.95 -13.22 -20.86
CA ALA A 1141 -36.57 -12.98 -20.47
C ALA A 1141 -36.23 -13.53 -19.07
N VAL A 1142 -37.15 -13.40 -18.09
CA VAL A 1142 -36.98 -14.00 -16.76
C VAL A 1142 -36.98 -15.54 -16.85
N LEU A 1143 -37.90 -16.12 -17.61
CA LEU A 1143 -37.97 -17.58 -17.77
C LEU A 1143 -36.71 -18.15 -18.47
N ALA A 1144 -36.08 -17.39 -19.36
CA ALA A 1144 -34.84 -17.79 -20.02
C ALA A 1144 -33.65 -17.96 -19.06
N TRP A 1145 -33.69 -17.35 -17.86
CA TRP A 1145 -32.65 -17.51 -16.83
C TRP A 1145 -32.47 -18.96 -16.39
N ALA A 1146 -33.49 -19.82 -16.48
CA ALA A 1146 -33.38 -21.23 -16.10
C ALA A 1146 -32.21 -21.94 -16.82
N SER A 1147 -31.98 -21.63 -18.11
CA SER A 1147 -30.84 -22.16 -18.88
C SER A 1147 -29.48 -21.65 -18.38
N VAL A 1148 -29.44 -20.37 -17.98
CA VAL A 1148 -28.21 -19.73 -17.44
C VAL A 1148 -27.88 -20.25 -16.04
N ILE A 1149 -28.89 -20.45 -15.20
CA ILE A 1149 -28.76 -21.04 -13.87
C ILE A 1149 -28.27 -22.49 -13.99
N GLN A 1150 -28.87 -23.29 -14.89
CA GLN A 1150 -28.47 -24.67 -15.13
C GLN A 1150 -26.99 -24.79 -15.52
N VAL A 1151 -26.49 -23.91 -16.40
CA VAL A 1151 -25.08 -23.91 -16.78
C VAL A 1151 -24.16 -23.39 -15.67
N THR A 1152 -24.57 -22.38 -14.89
CA THR A 1152 -23.73 -21.84 -13.81
C THR A 1152 -23.73 -22.67 -12.51
N ASP A 1153 -24.75 -23.50 -12.25
CA ASP A 1153 -24.75 -24.44 -11.10
C ASP A 1153 -23.79 -25.62 -11.31
N THR A 1154 -23.29 -25.84 -12.54
CA THR A 1154 -22.17 -26.79 -12.77
C THR A 1154 -20.87 -26.38 -12.07
N MET A 1155 -20.71 -25.08 -11.77
CA MET A 1155 -19.54 -24.50 -11.08
C MET A 1155 -19.97 -23.81 -9.77
N ARG A 1156 -20.84 -24.45 -8.97
CA ARG A 1156 -21.45 -23.90 -7.75
C ARG A 1156 -20.46 -23.25 -6.75
N SER A 1157 -19.25 -23.79 -6.64
CA SER A 1157 -18.20 -23.25 -5.76
C SER A 1157 -17.53 -21.97 -6.28
N CYS A 1158 -17.72 -21.61 -7.55
CA CYS A 1158 -17.24 -20.37 -8.17
C CYS A 1158 -18.26 -19.91 -9.24
N ASN A 1159 -19.33 -19.25 -8.78
CA ASN A 1159 -20.43 -18.79 -9.62
C ASN A 1159 -20.62 -17.27 -9.45
N PRO A 1160 -20.17 -16.45 -10.41
CA PRO A 1160 -20.26 -14.99 -10.30
C PRO A 1160 -21.69 -14.44 -10.32
N LEU A 1161 -22.68 -15.26 -10.70
CA LEU A 1161 -24.10 -14.91 -10.70
C LEU A 1161 -24.81 -15.32 -9.39
N LYS A 1162 -24.15 -16.02 -8.46
CA LYS A 1162 -24.77 -16.64 -7.29
C LYS A 1162 -25.56 -15.66 -6.42
N PHE A 1163 -24.99 -14.49 -6.08
CA PHE A 1163 -25.75 -13.44 -5.38
C PHE A 1163 -26.94 -12.94 -6.20
N PHE A 1164 -26.74 -12.74 -7.50
CA PHE A 1164 -27.76 -12.23 -8.40
C PHE A 1164 -28.95 -13.22 -8.50
N VAL A 1165 -28.68 -14.49 -8.73
CA VAL A 1165 -29.67 -15.60 -8.79
C VAL A 1165 -30.40 -15.79 -7.46
N CYS A 1166 -29.77 -15.51 -6.32
CA CYS A 1166 -30.44 -15.49 -5.01
C CYS A 1166 -31.24 -14.20 -4.72
N SER A 1167 -31.07 -13.13 -5.51
CA SER A 1167 -31.67 -11.81 -5.27
C SER A 1167 -32.94 -11.51 -6.06
N GLN A 1168 -33.13 -12.18 -7.20
CA GLN A 1168 -34.24 -11.97 -8.13
C GLN A 1168 -35.26 -13.12 -8.08
#